data_AF-A0A7C3V0N4-F1
#
_entry.id   AF-A0A7C3V0N4-F1
#
_cell.length_a   1.000
_cell.length_b   1.000
_cell.length_c   1.000
_cell.angle_alpha   90.00
_cell.angle_beta   90.00
_cell.angle_gamma   90.00
#
_symmetry.space_group_name_H-M   'P 1'
#
loop_
_entity.id
_entity.type
_entity.pdbx_description
1 polymer ?
#
loop_
_entity_poly.entity_id
_entity_poly.type
_entity_poly.pdbx_seq_one_letter_code
_entity_poly.pdbx_strand_id
1 'polypeptide(L)'
;MDWKRLLIIGAIISVLLVAGLYLYVQSLISEGAAAPEQPTKLPSYSISITETGVVDYGAEGERSIYLLYSFSSEGISRVELEARLYPSSLPTDVYLLDHPCDECTGKDQFTSSLERSLKRNGMIPANSTLTTLKINQLERLTKKGIIIVPTGRIPADMVDTRSDANLKRLTELGCVIIYIGSDFRLSIDRNGVVKEVPQTALGEMDIAYSANPGAGASEPYNLEQSQFSLTGKDVTTIANAIYAKKMNNGYFVVFPDTLDLGWSKSGPAAAGRDVAELIYQSDWMSPIAEGANTVESQENNNSFRDTLFLSPSNENGGNVRLYITTYSFNATEEGKYKEFKREYMDINVTNPVTGRMRHSPIGVNGSTLNFNIEFRENFSEPRDINIFLKAYKGGDQVQEQDLGTVTFVTVYERNMRYNVNLSGGNHILRVTDFSGKVYAQSFLHIPEVTISTVESFWDPPSFKFALLSDGVPVPNTKVKFTMDGKYETTVTTDSAGQFSFKPKETPEFGDHKFVFDATGKTMTITLNRPRMTTFFDDPKNQVIIVAIIIVAILGVALQRTEPPKYSIDVPDFPPQKKERIPISRYSLVNLIENVNKDYRWKWMPLTTQEIKTNVRKKLTYQGKPILISDYNLEKLLSQLVETGEAFNYLGLYGLKVWTGVSGKSPRYLTIFRLLRNFFINNAVLFTDIGQRTDCDILVNYRGENIYVHIYEGEQTITRALLAARKGRNYIVFESAEEMAEFERKLAASATRLSVNLKMEMDNRRIILTHVDALGVLLGRAG
;
A
#
# COMPACT_ATOMS: atom_id res chain seq x y z
N MET A 1 -29.27 -7.40 67.48
CA MET A 1 -29.81 -6.82 66.23
C MET A 1 -31.28 -7.25 66.16
N ASP A 2 -32.21 -6.29 66.16
CA ASP A 2 -33.64 -6.59 66.18
C ASP A 2 -34.05 -7.33 64.89
N TRP A 3 -34.72 -8.47 64.99
CA TRP A 3 -34.98 -9.37 63.86
C TRP A 3 -35.77 -8.67 62.73
N LYS A 4 -36.58 -7.67 63.10
CA LYS A 4 -37.32 -6.80 62.17
C LYS A 4 -36.39 -5.99 61.26
N ARG A 5 -35.21 -5.58 61.74
CA ARG A 5 -34.20 -4.88 60.92
C ARG A 5 -33.54 -5.82 59.93
N LEU A 6 -33.23 -7.05 60.35
CA LEU A 6 -32.69 -8.09 59.46
C LEU A 6 -33.66 -8.44 58.33
N LEU A 7 -34.96 -8.52 58.64
CA LEU A 7 -35.99 -8.74 57.61
C LEU A 7 -36.08 -7.61 56.59
N ILE A 8 -36.08 -6.35 57.05
CA ILE A 8 -36.17 -5.19 56.14
C ILE A 8 -34.93 -5.12 55.24
N ILE A 9 -33.75 -5.33 55.80
CA ILE A 9 -32.49 -5.38 55.04
C ILE A 9 -32.50 -6.54 54.04
N GLY A 10 -32.94 -7.73 54.45
CA GLY A 10 -33.06 -8.89 53.58
C GLY A 10 -34.04 -8.68 52.43
N ALA A 11 -35.17 -7.99 52.68
CA ALA A 11 -36.12 -7.63 51.65
C ALA A 11 -35.54 -6.64 50.64
N ILE A 12 -34.82 -5.61 51.09
CA ILE A 12 -34.16 -4.63 50.21
C ILE A 12 -33.09 -5.29 49.35
N ILE A 13 -32.25 -6.16 49.92
CA ILE A 13 -31.23 -6.91 49.17
C ILE A 13 -31.88 -7.83 48.13
N SER A 14 -32.99 -8.49 48.48
CA SER A 14 -33.71 -9.35 47.55
C SER A 14 -34.28 -8.56 46.37
N VAL A 15 -34.87 -7.40 46.60
CA VAL A 15 -35.37 -6.51 45.53
C VAL A 15 -34.23 -6.03 44.62
N LEU A 16 -33.09 -5.65 45.20
CA LEU A 16 -31.92 -5.21 44.41
C LEU A 16 -31.29 -6.34 43.60
N LEU A 17 -31.24 -7.57 44.14
CA LEU A 17 -30.77 -8.74 43.40
C LEU A 17 -31.72 -9.09 42.24
N VAL A 18 -33.03 -9.01 42.44
CA VAL A 18 -34.01 -9.24 41.38
C VAL A 18 -33.91 -8.16 40.30
N ALA A 19 -33.76 -6.89 40.68
CA ALA A 19 -33.56 -5.78 39.74
C ALA A 19 -32.22 -5.92 38.97
N GLY A 20 -31.14 -6.27 39.66
CA GLY A 20 -29.84 -6.54 39.05
C GLY A 20 -29.85 -7.73 38.10
N LEU A 21 -30.52 -8.83 38.48
CA LEU A 21 -30.70 -10.00 37.62
C LEU A 21 -31.56 -9.67 36.41
N TYR A 22 -32.62 -8.87 36.58
CA TYR A 22 -33.47 -8.42 35.47
C TYR A 22 -32.68 -7.56 34.49
N LEU A 23 -31.88 -6.60 34.97
CA LEU A 23 -30.99 -5.79 34.12
C LEU A 23 -29.90 -6.64 33.44
N TYR A 24 -29.35 -7.63 34.15
CA TYR A 24 -28.38 -8.56 33.59
C TYR A 24 -28.98 -9.42 32.47
N VAL A 25 -30.18 -9.97 32.69
CA VAL A 25 -30.90 -10.75 31.67
C VAL A 25 -31.30 -9.86 30.49
N GLN A 26 -31.76 -8.63 30.72
CA GLN A 26 -32.00 -7.65 29.65
C GLN A 26 -30.71 -7.35 28.86
N SER A 27 -29.56 -7.23 29.53
CA SER A 27 -28.27 -7.02 28.85
C SER A 27 -27.89 -8.20 27.95
N LEU A 28 -28.09 -9.44 28.42
CA LEU A 28 -27.88 -10.66 27.63
C LEU A 28 -28.87 -10.83 26.46
N ILE A 29 -30.10 -10.32 26.60
CA ILE A 29 -31.10 -10.34 25.51
C ILE A 29 -30.84 -9.20 24.51
N SER A 30 -30.31 -8.06 24.97
CA SER A 30 -29.94 -6.91 24.12
C SER A 30 -28.67 -7.14 23.32
N GLU A 31 -27.73 -7.94 23.85
CA GLU A 31 -26.70 -8.62 23.06
C GLU A 31 -27.37 -9.78 22.30
N GLY A 32 -28.31 -9.45 21.42
CA GLY A 32 -28.99 -10.43 20.59
C GLY A 32 -27.95 -11.34 19.96
N ALA A 33 -28.02 -12.65 20.26
CA ALA A 33 -27.15 -13.64 19.68
C ALA A 33 -27.08 -13.37 18.18
N ALA A 34 -25.92 -12.92 17.70
CA ALA A 34 -25.71 -12.65 16.29
C ALA A 34 -26.21 -13.90 15.57
N ALA A 35 -27.21 -13.70 14.70
CA ALA A 35 -27.82 -14.81 13.97
C ALA A 35 -26.68 -15.66 13.42
N PRO A 36 -26.71 -17.01 13.59
CA PRO A 36 -25.61 -17.86 13.17
C PRO A 36 -25.25 -17.47 11.74
N GLU A 37 -24.01 -16.98 11.55
CA GLU A 37 -23.56 -16.50 10.25
C GLU A 37 -23.89 -17.60 9.25
N GLN A 38 -24.78 -17.29 8.30
CA GLN A 38 -25.09 -18.24 7.25
C GLN A 38 -23.76 -18.62 6.60
N PRO A 39 -23.54 -19.91 6.27
CA PRO A 39 -22.29 -20.33 5.64
C PRO A 39 -22.05 -19.45 4.43
N THR A 40 -21.03 -18.60 4.52
CA THR A 40 -20.68 -17.65 3.48
C THR A 40 -20.44 -18.45 2.23
N LYS A 41 -21.31 -18.30 1.22
CA LYS A 41 -21.10 -18.94 -0.06
C LYS A 41 -19.69 -18.60 -0.55
N LEU A 42 -19.01 -19.59 -1.12
CA LEU A 42 -17.67 -19.40 -1.67
C LEU A 42 -17.71 -18.24 -2.68
N PRO A 43 -16.76 -17.28 -2.59
CA PRO A 43 -16.73 -16.15 -3.51
C PRO A 43 -16.71 -16.63 -4.95
N SER A 44 -17.52 -16.01 -5.80
CA SER A 44 -17.60 -16.34 -7.22
C SER A 44 -17.79 -15.07 -8.04
N TYR A 45 -17.31 -15.09 -9.28
CA TYR A 45 -17.52 -14.00 -10.21
C TYR A 45 -17.60 -14.50 -11.65
N SER A 46 -18.17 -13.66 -12.51
CA SER A 46 -18.19 -13.80 -13.95
C SER A 46 -17.89 -12.43 -14.56
N ILE A 47 -17.05 -12.43 -15.58
CA ILE A 47 -16.76 -11.24 -16.39
C ILE A 47 -16.87 -11.63 -17.85
N SER A 48 -17.54 -10.79 -18.64
CA SER A 48 -17.64 -10.97 -20.08
C SER A 48 -17.44 -9.64 -20.80
N ILE A 49 -16.61 -9.67 -21.85
CA ILE A 49 -16.43 -8.54 -22.75
C ILE A 49 -17.59 -8.53 -23.73
N THR A 50 -18.39 -7.47 -23.64
CA THR A 50 -19.61 -7.32 -24.46
C THR A 50 -19.33 -6.56 -25.75
N GLU A 51 -18.41 -5.60 -25.73
CA GLU A 51 -17.99 -4.84 -26.90
C GLU A 51 -16.52 -4.42 -26.74
N THR A 52 -15.81 -4.29 -27.86
CA THR A 52 -14.47 -3.72 -27.92
C THR A 52 -14.38 -2.75 -29.09
N GLY A 53 -13.49 -1.78 -29.01
CA GLY A 53 -13.25 -0.89 -30.14
C GLY A 53 -12.16 0.12 -29.90
N VAL A 54 -12.01 1.01 -30.88
CA VAL A 54 -11.02 2.07 -30.88
C VAL A 54 -11.74 3.40 -31.09
N VAL A 55 -11.51 4.35 -30.18
CA VAL A 55 -12.11 5.69 -30.21
C VAL A 55 -11.02 6.74 -30.44
N ASP A 56 -11.36 7.81 -31.14
CA ASP A 56 -10.46 8.95 -31.27
C ASP A 56 -10.32 9.68 -29.93
N TYR A 57 -9.09 10.08 -29.57
CA TYR A 57 -8.75 10.76 -28.32
C TYR A 57 -8.46 12.26 -28.54
N GLY A 58 -9.31 12.93 -29.32
CA GLY A 58 -9.32 14.39 -29.46
C GLY A 58 -8.17 15.06 -30.22
N ALA A 59 -6.91 14.66 -30.02
CA ALA A 59 -5.76 15.10 -30.78
C ALA A 59 -5.66 14.35 -32.13
N GLU A 60 -4.96 14.95 -33.11
CA GLU A 60 -4.84 14.33 -34.42
C GLU A 60 -3.95 13.07 -34.37
N GLY A 61 -4.57 11.91 -34.61
CA GLY A 61 -3.88 10.61 -34.69
C GLY A 61 -3.90 9.80 -33.39
N GLU A 62 -4.20 10.43 -32.25
CA GLU A 62 -4.31 9.73 -30.97
C GLU A 62 -5.64 9.00 -30.84
N ARG A 63 -5.57 7.75 -30.40
CA ARG A 63 -6.70 6.86 -30.21
C ARG A 63 -6.59 6.11 -28.90
N SER A 64 -7.73 5.80 -28.30
CA SER A 64 -7.81 4.96 -27.12
C SER A 64 -8.55 3.68 -27.47
N ILE A 65 -8.03 2.55 -26.99
CA ILE A 65 -8.75 1.28 -27.03
C ILE A 65 -9.69 1.25 -25.82
N TYR A 66 -10.91 0.76 -26.04
CA TYR A 66 -11.85 0.52 -24.95
C TYR A 66 -12.34 -0.93 -24.93
N LEU A 67 -12.64 -1.40 -23.72
CA LEU A 67 -13.26 -2.69 -23.44
C LEU A 67 -14.54 -2.43 -22.64
N LEU A 68 -15.70 -2.74 -23.22
CA LEU A 68 -16.97 -2.72 -22.50
C LEU A 68 -17.21 -4.10 -21.90
N TYR A 69 -17.28 -4.17 -20.57
CA TYR A 69 -17.43 -5.42 -19.86
C TYR A 69 -18.65 -5.41 -18.94
N SER A 70 -19.23 -6.59 -18.76
CA SER A 70 -20.21 -6.85 -17.71
C SER A 70 -19.58 -7.75 -16.66
N PHE A 71 -19.67 -7.34 -15.40
CA PHE A 71 -19.14 -8.06 -14.26
C PHE A 71 -20.27 -8.41 -13.31
N SER A 72 -20.29 -9.65 -12.82
CA SER A 72 -21.18 -10.07 -11.75
C SER A 72 -20.42 -10.92 -10.73
N SER A 73 -20.62 -10.65 -9.44
CA SER A 73 -19.96 -11.36 -8.35
C SER A 73 -20.83 -11.58 -7.13
N GLU A 74 -20.56 -12.66 -6.40
CA GLU A 74 -21.07 -12.96 -5.07
C GLU A 74 -19.86 -13.13 -4.12
N GLY A 75 -19.79 -12.37 -3.03
CA GLY A 75 -18.71 -12.46 -2.03
C GLY A 75 -17.36 -11.84 -2.43
N ILE A 76 -17.31 -11.06 -3.51
CA ILE A 76 -16.14 -10.26 -3.92
C ILE A 76 -16.38 -8.81 -3.51
N SER A 77 -15.45 -8.23 -2.75
CA SER A 77 -15.56 -6.85 -2.26
C SER A 77 -14.83 -5.84 -3.14
N ARG A 78 -13.85 -6.29 -3.94
CA ARG A 78 -13.10 -5.42 -4.85
C ARG A 78 -12.62 -6.21 -6.05
N VAL A 79 -12.70 -5.60 -7.22
CA VAL A 79 -12.11 -6.11 -8.46
C VAL A 79 -11.21 -5.05 -9.06
N GLU A 80 -10.01 -5.45 -9.43
CA GLU A 80 -9.04 -4.66 -10.18
C GLU A 80 -8.91 -5.25 -11.58
N LEU A 81 -9.13 -4.40 -12.56
CA LEU A 81 -9.01 -4.70 -13.97
C LEU A 81 -7.87 -3.89 -14.53
N GLU A 82 -6.93 -4.54 -15.18
CA GLU A 82 -5.82 -3.89 -15.86
C GLU A 82 -5.74 -4.43 -17.28
N ALA A 83 -5.80 -3.56 -18.29
CA ALA A 83 -5.67 -3.95 -19.68
C ALA A 83 -4.38 -3.38 -20.26
N ARG A 84 -3.61 -4.24 -20.93
CA ARG A 84 -2.37 -3.87 -21.60
C ARG A 84 -2.44 -4.23 -23.08
N LEU A 85 -2.17 -3.25 -23.95
CA LEU A 85 -2.08 -3.42 -25.39
C LEU A 85 -0.66 -3.81 -25.80
N TYR A 86 -0.53 -4.88 -26.56
CA TYR A 86 0.75 -5.38 -27.07
C TYR A 86 0.83 -5.33 -28.60
N PRO A 87 2.03 -5.10 -29.17
CA PRO A 87 2.26 -5.05 -30.62
C PRO A 87 1.96 -6.39 -31.32
N SER A 88 2.01 -7.48 -30.58
CA SER A 88 1.79 -8.83 -31.08
C SER A 88 1.04 -9.65 -30.04
N SER A 89 0.30 -10.67 -30.47
CA SER A 89 -0.38 -11.57 -29.53
C SER A 89 0.66 -12.30 -28.68
N LEU A 90 0.46 -12.30 -27.37
CA LEU A 90 1.33 -13.02 -26.44
C LEU A 90 1.12 -14.54 -26.58
N PRO A 91 2.16 -15.36 -26.36
CA PRO A 91 1.97 -16.81 -26.22
C PRO A 91 1.21 -17.13 -24.93
N THR A 92 0.36 -18.16 -24.98
CA THR A 92 -0.44 -18.63 -23.85
C THR A 92 -0.03 -20.03 -23.40
N ASP A 93 0.44 -20.87 -24.33
CA ASP A 93 0.85 -22.23 -24.02
C ASP A 93 2.19 -22.21 -23.27
N VAL A 94 2.22 -22.78 -22.06
CA VAL A 94 3.43 -22.87 -21.22
C VAL A 94 3.98 -24.29 -21.24
N TYR A 95 5.26 -24.42 -21.58
CA TYR A 95 5.99 -25.66 -21.67
C TYR A 95 7.21 -25.65 -20.75
N LEU A 96 7.45 -26.76 -20.06
CA LEU A 96 8.66 -26.99 -19.28
C LEU A 96 9.59 -27.92 -20.05
N LEU A 97 10.85 -27.54 -20.24
CA LEU A 97 11.82 -28.42 -20.88
C LEU A 97 12.33 -29.48 -19.89
N ASP A 98 12.12 -30.76 -20.22
CA ASP A 98 12.78 -31.90 -19.61
C ASP A 98 14.10 -32.20 -20.34
N HIS A 99 15.18 -31.77 -19.71
CA HIS A 99 16.55 -31.93 -20.17
C HIS A 99 17.47 -32.16 -18.95
N PRO A 100 18.62 -32.86 -19.13
CA PRO A 100 19.69 -32.88 -18.15
C PRO A 100 20.03 -31.49 -17.64
N CYS A 101 20.37 -31.41 -16.37
CA CYS A 101 20.44 -30.17 -15.65
C CYS A 101 21.64 -30.16 -14.70
N ASP A 102 22.34 -29.03 -14.64
CA ASP A 102 23.51 -28.77 -13.79
C ASP A 102 23.11 -27.79 -12.68
N GLU A 103 23.57 -27.99 -11.45
CA GLU A 103 23.26 -27.11 -10.30
C GLU A 103 21.75 -26.80 -10.08
N CYS A 104 20.93 -27.85 -10.07
CA CYS A 104 19.47 -27.73 -9.94
C CYS A 104 18.84 -28.84 -9.10
N THR A 105 19.47 -29.15 -7.97
CA THR A 105 18.97 -30.11 -6.97
C THR A 105 17.52 -29.81 -6.54
N GLY A 106 17.08 -28.56 -6.67
CA GLY A 106 15.71 -28.08 -6.41
C GLY A 106 14.64 -28.26 -7.50
N LYS A 107 14.93 -28.93 -8.64
CA LYS A 107 14.05 -28.91 -9.83
C LYS A 107 12.60 -29.37 -9.57
N ASP A 108 12.39 -30.37 -8.72
CA ASP A 108 11.03 -30.86 -8.40
C ASP A 108 10.22 -29.85 -7.58
N GLN A 109 10.87 -29.17 -6.64
CA GLN A 109 10.24 -28.11 -5.83
C GLN A 109 9.91 -26.89 -6.69
N PHE A 110 10.84 -26.51 -7.59
CA PHE A 110 10.62 -25.49 -8.60
C PHE A 110 9.40 -25.82 -9.46
N THR A 111 9.35 -27.01 -10.05
CA THR A 111 8.28 -27.46 -10.95
C THR A 111 6.92 -27.47 -10.25
N SER A 112 6.86 -28.02 -9.03
CA SER A 112 5.62 -28.06 -8.23
C SER A 112 5.12 -26.67 -7.86
N SER A 113 6.04 -25.74 -7.54
CA SER A 113 5.71 -24.36 -7.20
C SER A 113 5.28 -23.55 -8.42
N LEU A 114 5.97 -23.74 -9.55
CA LEU A 114 5.63 -23.16 -10.85
C LEU A 114 4.24 -23.61 -11.30
N GLU A 115 3.95 -24.91 -11.30
CA GLU A 115 2.64 -25.44 -11.68
C GLU A 115 1.53 -24.86 -10.79
N ARG A 116 1.72 -24.85 -9.47
CA ARG A 116 0.76 -24.26 -8.53
C ARG A 116 0.52 -22.77 -8.80
N SER A 117 1.58 -22.02 -9.10
CA SER A 117 1.49 -20.58 -9.35
C SER A 117 0.85 -20.28 -10.71
N LEU A 118 1.17 -21.04 -11.75
CA LEU A 118 0.52 -20.93 -13.06
C LEU A 118 -0.98 -21.23 -12.96
N LYS A 119 -1.40 -22.25 -12.18
CA LYS A 119 -2.82 -22.53 -11.90
C LYS A 119 -3.50 -21.38 -11.18
N ARG A 120 -2.85 -20.85 -10.13
CA ARG A 120 -3.38 -19.74 -9.34
C ARG A 120 -3.56 -18.47 -10.17
N ASN A 121 -2.64 -18.23 -11.11
CA ASN A 121 -2.63 -17.09 -12.01
C ASN A 121 -3.48 -17.31 -13.28
N GLY A 122 -4.21 -18.44 -13.39
CA GLY A 122 -5.06 -18.76 -14.54
C GLY A 122 -4.30 -19.08 -15.85
N MET A 123 -2.98 -19.26 -15.80
CA MET A 123 -2.11 -19.56 -16.96
C MET A 123 -2.28 -20.98 -17.47
N ILE A 124 -2.63 -21.91 -16.59
CA ILE A 124 -3.05 -23.26 -16.97
C ILE A 124 -4.33 -23.61 -16.18
N PRO A 125 -5.23 -24.43 -16.74
CA PRO A 125 -6.44 -24.84 -16.03
C PRO A 125 -6.12 -25.47 -14.66
N ALA A 126 -6.93 -25.18 -13.63
CA ALA A 126 -6.72 -25.69 -12.27
C ALA A 126 -6.58 -27.23 -12.19
N ASN A 127 -7.27 -27.95 -13.09
CA ASN A 127 -7.28 -29.41 -13.18
C ASN A 127 -6.26 -29.99 -14.19
N SER A 128 -5.43 -29.16 -14.83
CA SER A 128 -4.40 -29.59 -15.79
C SER A 128 -3.03 -29.74 -15.11
N THR A 129 -2.06 -30.37 -15.78
CA THR A 129 -0.65 -30.40 -15.35
C THR A 129 0.21 -29.58 -16.29
N LEU A 130 1.35 -29.09 -15.81
CA LEU A 130 2.30 -28.36 -16.65
C LEU A 130 2.85 -29.30 -17.73
N THR A 131 2.69 -28.91 -19.00
CA THR A 131 3.15 -29.74 -20.13
C THR A 131 4.66 -29.75 -20.18
N THR A 132 5.25 -30.93 -20.10
CA THR A 132 6.69 -31.13 -20.15
C THR A 132 7.11 -31.63 -21.53
N LEU A 133 8.09 -30.97 -22.14
CA LEU A 133 8.62 -31.29 -23.47
C LEU A 133 10.06 -31.78 -23.37
N LYS A 134 10.42 -32.80 -24.14
CA LYS A 134 11.80 -33.18 -24.43
C LYS A 134 12.35 -32.31 -25.57
N ILE A 135 13.67 -32.22 -25.68
CA ILE A 135 14.34 -31.39 -26.70
C ILE A 135 13.91 -31.72 -28.14
N ASN A 136 13.70 -33.01 -28.46
CA ASN A 136 13.24 -33.47 -29.77
C ASN A 136 11.78 -33.12 -30.07
N GLN A 137 10.99 -32.76 -29.06
CA GLN A 137 9.62 -32.27 -29.23
C GLN A 137 9.63 -30.77 -29.54
N LEU A 138 10.63 -30.01 -29.07
CA LEU A 138 10.81 -28.60 -29.46
C LEU A 138 11.09 -28.47 -30.96
N GLU A 139 11.83 -29.41 -31.55
CA GLU A 139 12.08 -29.47 -33.00
C GLU A 139 10.77 -29.50 -33.81
N ARG A 140 9.69 -30.07 -33.24
CA ARG A 140 8.37 -30.23 -33.89
C ARG A 140 7.36 -29.17 -33.51
N LEU A 141 7.75 -28.17 -32.71
CA LEU A 141 6.84 -27.12 -32.28
C LEU A 141 6.44 -26.26 -33.50
N THR A 142 5.13 -26.13 -33.74
CA THR A 142 4.58 -25.38 -34.88
C THR A 142 3.80 -24.13 -34.45
N LYS A 143 3.67 -23.90 -33.15
CA LYS A 143 2.94 -22.78 -32.55
C LYS A 143 3.85 -22.03 -31.59
N LYS A 144 3.65 -20.72 -31.45
CA LYS A 144 4.29 -19.93 -30.39
C LYS A 144 3.92 -20.48 -29.01
N GLY A 145 4.87 -20.43 -28.09
CA GLY A 145 4.68 -20.85 -26.70
C GLY A 145 5.71 -20.21 -25.79
N ILE A 146 5.52 -20.39 -24.49
CA ILE A 146 6.48 -20.03 -23.46
C ILE A 146 7.24 -21.29 -23.08
N ILE A 147 8.55 -21.33 -23.32
CA ILE A 147 9.40 -22.48 -23.08
C ILE A 147 10.31 -22.17 -21.91
N ILE A 148 10.12 -22.85 -20.79
CA ILE A 148 10.91 -22.68 -19.57
C ILE A 148 12.04 -23.70 -19.57
N VAL A 149 13.27 -23.22 -19.44
CA VAL A 149 14.52 -23.99 -19.57
C VAL A 149 15.32 -23.89 -18.26
N PRO A 150 14.96 -24.68 -17.21
CA PRO A 150 15.61 -24.63 -15.91
C PRO A 150 16.75 -25.66 -15.85
N THR A 151 17.75 -25.52 -16.74
CA THR A 151 18.80 -26.52 -16.94
C THR A 151 20.13 -26.15 -16.30
N GLY A 152 20.28 -24.94 -15.75
CA GLY A 152 21.51 -24.44 -15.14
C GLY A 152 22.63 -24.12 -16.13
N ARG A 153 22.73 -24.87 -17.23
CA ARG A 153 23.48 -24.54 -18.44
C ARG A 153 22.57 -24.63 -19.64
N ILE A 154 22.79 -23.79 -20.65
CA ILE A 154 21.95 -23.81 -21.86
C ILE A 154 22.09 -25.15 -22.60
N PRO A 155 20.99 -25.78 -23.07
CA PRO A 155 21.10 -27.01 -23.84
C PRO A 155 21.90 -26.81 -25.13
N ALA A 156 22.80 -27.75 -25.44
CA ALA A 156 23.66 -27.66 -26.64
C ALA A 156 22.83 -27.56 -27.94
N ASP A 157 21.70 -28.26 -28.01
CA ASP A 157 20.77 -28.21 -29.13
C ASP A 157 20.09 -26.83 -29.32
N MET A 158 20.03 -25.99 -28.29
CA MET A 158 19.43 -24.65 -28.40
C MET A 158 20.42 -23.61 -28.96
N VAL A 159 21.72 -23.88 -28.86
CA VAL A 159 22.80 -23.00 -29.34
C VAL A 159 23.44 -23.50 -30.65
N ASP A 160 23.29 -24.78 -31.01
CA ASP A 160 23.75 -25.29 -32.31
C ASP A 160 22.84 -24.79 -33.44
N THR A 161 23.39 -24.00 -34.36
CA THR A 161 22.67 -23.40 -35.47
C THR A 161 22.14 -24.42 -36.48
N ARG A 162 22.64 -25.66 -36.44
CA ARG A 162 22.17 -26.78 -37.27
C ARG A 162 21.02 -27.56 -36.64
N SER A 163 20.70 -27.30 -35.38
CA SER A 163 19.62 -27.95 -34.66
C SER A 163 18.29 -27.26 -34.97
N ASP A 164 17.23 -28.04 -35.19
CA ASP A 164 15.88 -27.48 -35.30
C ASP A 164 15.33 -26.99 -33.94
N ALA A 165 15.97 -27.32 -32.81
CA ALA A 165 15.61 -26.79 -31.50
C ALA A 165 16.32 -25.47 -31.15
N ASN A 166 17.01 -24.84 -32.10
CA ASN A 166 17.81 -23.65 -31.84
C ASN A 166 16.96 -22.42 -31.43
N LEU A 167 17.56 -21.52 -30.64
CA LEU A 167 16.92 -20.30 -30.14
C LEU A 167 16.33 -19.44 -31.26
N LYS A 168 17.06 -19.29 -32.37
CA LYS A 168 16.67 -18.43 -33.49
C LYS A 168 15.36 -18.91 -34.11
N ARG A 169 15.25 -20.19 -34.46
CA ARG A 169 14.02 -20.78 -35.02
C ARG A 169 12.84 -20.66 -34.05
N LEU A 170 13.05 -20.99 -32.77
CA LEU A 170 11.99 -20.91 -31.76
C LEU A 170 11.48 -19.47 -31.58
N THR A 171 12.38 -18.49 -31.59
CA THR A 171 12.00 -17.07 -31.50
C THR A 171 11.42 -16.51 -32.82
N GLU A 172 11.79 -17.03 -34.00
CA GLU A 172 11.12 -16.73 -35.29
C GLU A 172 9.65 -17.16 -35.27
N LEU A 173 9.34 -18.30 -34.65
CA LEU A 173 7.96 -18.76 -34.41
C LEU A 173 7.19 -17.89 -33.42
N GLY A 174 7.84 -16.91 -32.76
CA GLY A 174 7.25 -16.06 -31.74
C GLY A 174 7.24 -16.68 -30.34
N CYS A 175 8.08 -17.68 -30.07
CA CYS A 175 8.19 -18.25 -28.73
C CYS A 175 8.92 -17.29 -27.78
N VAL A 176 8.55 -17.38 -26.50
CA VAL A 176 9.26 -16.76 -25.38
C VAL A 176 10.03 -17.87 -24.68
N ILE A 177 11.35 -17.75 -24.61
CA ILE A 177 12.22 -18.76 -24.01
C ILE A 177 12.73 -18.19 -22.70
N ILE A 178 12.37 -18.80 -21.58
CA ILE A 178 12.79 -18.39 -20.23
C ILE A 178 13.90 -19.34 -19.77
N TYR A 179 15.14 -18.90 -19.86
CA TYR A 179 16.31 -19.65 -19.42
C TYR A 179 16.68 -19.29 -17.99
N ILE A 180 16.97 -20.33 -17.18
CA ILE A 180 17.44 -20.20 -15.79
C ILE A 180 18.77 -20.96 -15.69
N GLY A 181 19.86 -20.23 -15.56
CA GLY A 181 21.17 -20.82 -15.42
C GLY A 181 22.33 -19.84 -15.52
N SER A 182 23.53 -20.40 -15.49
CA SER A 182 24.81 -19.70 -15.64
C SER A 182 25.04 -19.20 -17.07
N ASP A 183 26.18 -18.54 -17.28
CA ASP A 183 26.54 -17.95 -18.57
C ASP A 183 26.62 -18.96 -19.74
N PHE A 184 26.59 -18.42 -20.95
CA PHE A 184 26.47 -19.19 -22.19
C PHE A 184 27.79 -19.75 -22.72
N ARG A 185 28.92 -19.65 -22.00
CA ARG A 185 30.20 -20.22 -22.48
C ARG A 185 30.17 -21.74 -22.48
N LEU A 186 29.36 -22.32 -21.60
CA LEU A 186 29.19 -23.75 -21.43
C LEU A 186 27.73 -24.12 -21.68
N SER A 187 27.54 -25.24 -22.38
CA SER A 187 26.26 -25.87 -22.64
C SER A 187 26.22 -27.27 -22.04
N ILE A 188 25.03 -27.83 -21.90
CA ILE A 188 24.83 -29.22 -21.47
C ILE A 188 24.16 -30.00 -22.60
N ASP A 189 24.70 -31.19 -22.94
CA ASP A 189 24.11 -32.03 -23.97
C ASP A 189 23.04 -32.99 -23.42
N ARG A 190 22.42 -33.75 -24.32
CA ARG A 190 21.34 -34.71 -23.99
C ARG A 190 21.75 -35.82 -23.03
N ASN A 191 23.05 -36.06 -22.86
CA ASN A 191 23.61 -37.05 -21.94
C ASN A 191 24.07 -36.43 -20.61
N GLY A 192 23.88 -35.11 -20.44
CA GLY A 192 24.35 -34.37 -19.26
C GLY A 192 25.82 -33.98 -19.31
N VAL A 193 26.48 -34.10 -20.48
CA VAL A 193 27.90 -33.73 -20.63
C VAL A 193 28.00 -32.24 -20.93
N VAL A 194 28.81 -31.54 -20.14
CA VAL A 194 29.08 -30.11 -20.32
C VAL A 194 30.07 -29.89 -21.47
N LYS A 195 29.77 -28.97 -22.39
CA LYS A 195 30.57 -28.64 -23.58
C LYS A 195 30.71 -27.14 -23.77
N GLU A 196 31.82 -26.70 -24.33
CA GLU A 196 32.00 -25.30 -24.73
C GLU A 196 31.04 -24.92 -25.88
N VAL A 197 30.43 -23.74 -25.78
CA VAL A 197 29.61 -23.18 -26.85
C VAL A 197 30.53 -22.51 -27.88
N PRO A 198 30.44 -22.86 -29.17
CA PRO A 198 31.24 -22.22 -30.20
C PRO A 198 31.03 -20.70 -30.23
N GLN A 199 32.11 -19.93 -30.32
CA GLN A 199 32.06 -18.45 -30.35
C GLN A 199 31.17 -17.92 -31.49
N THR A 200 31.07 -18.64 -32.61
CA THR A 200 30.17 -18.31 -33.72
C THR A 200 28.70 -18.32 -33.30
N ALA A 201 28.28 -19.30 -32.47
CA ALA A 201 26.92 -19.39 -31.97
C ALA A 201 26.58 -18.26 -30.99
N LEU A 202 27.54 -17.87 -30.13
CA LEU A 202 27.39 -16.71 -29.25
C LEU A 202 27.30 -15.40 -30.03
N GLY A 203 28.10 -15.25 -31.10
CA GLY A 203 28.06 -14.10 -31.98
C GLY A 203 26.71 -13.93 -32.68
N GLU A 204 26.07 -15.02 -33.09
CA GLU A 204 24.74 -14.99 -33.71
C GLU A 204 23.62 -14.56 -32.76
N MET A 205 23.81 -14.73 -31.44
CA MET A 205 22.86 -14.24 -30.45
C MET A 205 22.96 -12.73 -30.24
N ASP A 206 24.06 -12.08 -30.65
CA ASP A 206 24.33 -10.64 -30.44
C ASP A 206 24.18 -10.22 -28.96
N ILE A 207 24.62 -11.09 -28.04
CA ILE A 207 24.59 -10.87 -26.60
C ILE A 207 26.02 -10.70 -26.10
N ALA A 208 26.32 -9.55 -25.49
CA ALA A 208 27.56 -9.34 -24.76
C ALA A 208 27.32 -9.65 -23.28
N TYR A 209 28.12 -10.57 -22.72
CA TYR A 209 28.04 -10.92 -21.31
C TYR A 209 29.18 -10.24 -20.53
N SER A 210 28.87 -9.86 -19.30
CA SER A 210 29.84 -9.39 -18.31
C SER A 210 29.76 -10.29 -17.09
N ALA A 211 30.88 -10.91 -16.74
CA ALA A 211 31.01 -11.79 -15.58
C ALA A 211 30.96 -11.05 -14.24
N ASN A 212 30.69 -9.74 -14.25
CA ASN A 212 30.48 -8.99 -13.02
C ASN A 212 29.11 -9.36 -12.45
N PRO A 213 29.05 -9.94 -11.23
CA PRO A 213 27.80 -10.27 -10.60
C PRO A 213 26.94 -9.01 -10.43
N GLY A 214 25.67 -9.10 -10.80
CA GLY A 214 24.69 -8.03 -10.64
C GLY A 214 24.06 -8.03 -9.25
N ALA A 215 23.35 -6.95 -8.91
CA ALA A 215 22.43 -6.94 -7.77
C ALA A 215 21.33 -8.00 -7.96
N GLY A 216 20.67 -8.39 -6.87
CA GLY A 216 19.45 -9.21 -6.94
C GLY A 216 18.31 -8.49 -7.63
N ALA A 217 17.30 -9.27 -8.01
CA ALA A 217 16.08 -8.72 -8.58
C ALA A 217 15.33 -7.90 -7.52
N SER A 218 14.71 -6.79 -7.94
CA SER A 218 13.77 -6.07 -7.09
C SER A 218 12.45 -6.84 -6.95
N GLU A 219 11.67 -6.51 -5.92
CA GLU A 219 10.29 -7.00 -5.79
C GLU A 219 9.50 -6.82 -7.10
N PRO A 220 8.62 -7.76 -7.46
CA PRO A 220 8.15 -8.91 -6.66
C PRO A 220 9.04 -10.16 -6.71
N TYR A 221 10.20 -10.09 -7.36
CA TYR A 221 11.09 -11.23 -7.58
C TYR A 221 12.01 -11.51 -6.38
N ASN A 222 12.36 -12.78 -6.20
CA ASN A 222 13.16 -13.31 -5.09
C ASN A 222 14.57 -13.73 -5.51
N LEU A 223 14.99 -13.45 -6.74
CA LEU A 223 16.35 -13.71 -7.23
C LEU A 223 17.34 -12.83 -6.46
N GLU A 224 18.26 -13.44 -5.71
CA GLU A 224 19.10 -12.72 -4.75
C GLU A 224 20.33 -12.06 -5.37
N GLN A 225 20.88 -12.70 -6.38
CA GLN A 225 22.05 -12.24 -7.08
C GLN A 225 21.99 -12.72 -8.53
N SER A 226 22.61 -11.93 -9.41
CA SER A 226 22.86 -12.33 -10.78
C SER A 226 24.33 -12.73 -10.91
N GLN A 227 24.64 -13.90 -11.48
CA GLN A 227 26.01 -14.33 -11.74
C GLN A 227 26.67 -13.55 -12.89
N PHE A 228 25.87 -13.04 -13.82
CA PHE A 228 26.36 -12.30 -14.99
C PHE A 228 25.33 -11.31 -15.50
N SER A 229 25.80 -10.23 -16.11
CA SER A 229 24.93 -9.24 -16.76
C SER A 229 24.93 -9.40 -18.26
N LEU A 230 23.76 -9.17 -18.87
CA LEU A 230 23.60 -9.13 -20.32
C LEU A 230 23.49 -7.69 -20.81
N THR A 231 24.23 -7.40 -21.86
CA THR A 231 24.17 -6.13 -22.59
C THR A 231 24.12 -6.44 -24.09
N GLY A 232 23.50 -5.56 -24.86
CA GLY A 232 23.37 -5.75 -26.29
C GLY A 232 22.24 -4.93 -26.87
N LYS A 233 22.09 -4.98 -28.19
CA LYS A 233 20.95 -4.38 -28.86
C LYS A 233 19.68 -5.14 -28.48
N ASP A 234 18.60 -4.39 -28.22
CA ASP A 234 17.28 -4.93 -27.89
C ASP A 234 17.24 -5.80 -26.62
N VAL A 235 18.23 -5.62 -25.72
CA VAL A 235 18.25 -6.21 -24.38
C VAL A 235 17.65 -5.20 -23.39
N THR A 236 16.62 -5.61 -22.67
CA THR A 236 15.98 -4.86 -21.60
C THR A 236 16.19 -5.56 -20.26
N THR A 237 16.50 -4.79 -19.22
CA THR A 237 16.61 -5.31 -17.85
C THR A 237 15.25 -5.22 -17.14
N ILE A 238 14.79 -6.34 -16.62
CA ILE A 238 13.58 -6.50 -15.81
C ILE A 238 14.00 -6.61 -14.34
N ALA A 239 13.38 -5.82 -13.48
CA ALA A 239 13.62 -5.84 -12.03
C ALA A 239 15.11 -5.79 -11.64
N ASN A 240 15.94 -5.05 -12.38
CA ASN A 240 17.39 -4.88 -12.19
C ASN A 240 18.30 -6.11 -12.42
N ALA A 241 17.78 -7.33 -12.49
CA ALA A 241 18.61 -8.54 -12.56
C ALA A 241 18.17 -9.57 -13.61
N ILE A 242 16.94 -9.52 -14.09
CA ILE A 242 16.42 -10.43 -15.13
C ILE A 242 16.62 -9.71 -16.48
N TYR A 243 16.98 -10.43 -17.53
CA TYR A 243 17.22 -9.82 -18.84
C TYR A 243 16.26 -10.40 -19.87
N ALA A 244 15.67 -9.56 -20.71
CA ALA A 244 14.91 -9.99 -21.87
C ALA A 244 15.53 -9.42 -23.13
N LYS A 245 15.81 -10.28 -24.11
CA LYS A 245 16.25 -9.89 -25.44
C LYS A 245 15.14 -10.18 -26.44
N LYS A 246 14.73 -9.17 -27.21
CA LYS A 246 13.86 -9.40 -28.36
C LYS A 246 14.66 -10.07 -29.46
N MET A 247 14.20 -11.23 -29.94
CA MET A 247 14.81 -11.96 -31.04
C MET A 247 13.72 -12.28 -32.06
N ASN A 248 13.83 -11.75 -33.28
CA ASN A 248 12.79 -11.89 -34.30
C ASN A 248 11.40 -11.50 -33.78
N ASN A 249 10.45 -12.44 -33.78
CA ASN A 249 9.07 -12.26 -33.29
C ASN A 249 8.89 -12.70 -31.83
N GLY A 250 9.94 -13.23 -31.20
CA GLY A 250 9.93 -13.82 -29.88
C GLY A 250 10.88 -13.14 -28.91
N TYR A 251 11.07 -13.76 -27.76
CA TYR A 251 11.91 -13.24 -26.69
C TYR A 251 12.77 -14.33 -26.08
N PHE A 252 13.99 -13.95 -25.72
CA PHE A 252 14.87 -14.76 -24.89
C PHE A 252 15.04 -14.06 -23.55
N VAL A 253 14.44 -14.63 -22.52
CA VAL A 253 14.44 -14.11 -21.15
C VAL A 253 15.38 -14.96 -20.30
N VAL A 254 16.20 -14.31 -19.49
CA VAL A 254 17.30 -14.93 -18.76
C VAL A 254 17.21 -14.54 -17.29
N PHE A 255 17.07 -15.56 -16.44
CA PHE A 255 17.41 -15.50 -15.03
C PHE A 255 18.89 -15.91 -14.90
N PRO A 256 19.80 -14.96 -14.66
CA PRO A 256 21.24 -15.16 -14.80
C PRO A 256 21.86 -15.86 -13.57
N ASP A 257 21.23 -16.92 -13.08
CA ASP A 257 21.73 -17.76 -11.99
C ASP A 257 21.08 -19.15 -12.07
N THR A 258 21.68 -20.14 -11.41
CA THR A 258 21.16 -21.51 -11.32
C THR A 258 20.06 -21.58 -10.25
N LEU A 259 19.22 -22.62 -10.30
CA LEU A 259 18.13 -22.79 -9.33
C LEU A 259 18.66 -22.91 -7.88
N ASP A 260 19.82 -23.51 -7.72
CA ASP A 260 20.42 -23.78 -6.41
C ASP A 260 21.09 -22.53 -5.80
N LEU A 261 21.59 -21.62 -6.64
CA LEU A 261 22.34 -20.44 -6.18
C LEU A 261 21.49 -19.16 -6.19
N GLY A 262 20.70 -18.91 -7.24
CA GLY A 262 19.93 -17.68 -7.42
C GLY A 262 18.87 -17.42 -6.36
N TRP A 263 18.34 -18.49 -5.75
CA TRP A 263 17.31 -18.45 -4.70
C TRP A 263 17.79 -19.14 -3.41
N SER A 264 19.07 -19.00 -3.06
CA SER A 264 19.67 -19.76 -1.96
C SER A 264 18.98 -19.60 -0.59
N LYS A 265 18.40 -18.44 -0.26
CA LYS A 265 17.64 -18.19 0.99
C LYS A 265 16.14 -18.46 0.84
N SER A 266 15.55 -18.08 -0.29
CA SER A 266 14.10 -18.20 -0.54
C SER A 266 13.67 -19.59 -1.04
N GLY A 267 14.62 -20.36 -1.52
CA GLY A 267 14.51 -21.73 -2.01
C GLY A 267 14.00 -21.83 -3.46
N PRO A 268 14.20 -23.00 -4.12
CA PRO A 268 13.76 -23.25 -5.51
C PRO A 268 12.26 -23.06 -5.74
N ALA A 269 11.44 -23.19 -4.71
CA ALA A 269 10.01 -22.90 -4.79
C ALA A 269 9.74 -21.40 -5.06
N ALA A 270 10.61 -20.48 -4.62
CA ALA A 270 10.51 -19.07 -4.94
C ALA A 270 10.79 -18.80 -6.42
N ALA A 271 11.79 -19.46 -7.00
CA ALA A 271 12.06 -19.41 -8.44
C ALA A 271 10.83 -19.79 -9.28
N GLY A 272 10.09 -20.83 -8.86
CA GLY A 272 8.86 -21.22 -9.55
C GLY A 272 7.75 -20.15 -9.48
N ARG A 273 7.66 -19.40 -8.38
CA ARG A 273 6.74 -18.27 -8.25
C ARG A 273 7.18 -17.09 -9.10
N ASP A 274 8.47 -16.77 -9.09
CA ASP A 274 9.06 -15.67 -9.86
C ASP A 274 8.83 -15.87 -11.37
N VAL A 275 9.08 -17.07 -11.89
CA VAL A 275 8.83 -17.40 -13.30
C VAL A 275 7.35 -17.32 -13.64
N ALA A 276 6.47 -17.79 -12.75
CA ALA A 276 5.02 -17.68 -12.96
C ALA A 276 4.54 -16.21 -12.94
N GLU A 277 5.12 -15.36 -12.10
CA GLU A 277 4.81 -13.93 -12.05
C GLU A 277 5.31 -13.22 -13.30
N LEU A 278 6.54 -13.50 -13.73
CA LEU A 278 7.10 -12.99 -14.99
C LEU A 278 6.19 -13.35 -16.17
N ILE A 279 5.71 -14.60 -16.24
CA ILE A 279 4.77 -15.07 -17.28
C ILE A 279 3.43 -14.34 -17.20
N TYR A 280 2.88 -14.22 -15.99
CA TYR A 280 1.64 -13.50 -15.75
C TYR A 280 1.74 -12.06 -16.24
N GLN A 281 2.70 -11.29 -15.72
CA GLN A 281 2.87 -9.89 -16.05
C GLN A 281 3.36 -9.66 -17.49
N SER A 282 4.00 -10.68 -18.10
CA SER A 282 4.61 -10.58 -19.42
C SER A 282 5.70 -9.51 -19.51
N ASP A 283 6.47 -9.32 -18.42
CA ASP A 283 7.44 -8.22 -18.24
C ASP A 283 8.57 -8.17 -19.28
N TRP A 284 8.72 -9.21 -20.10
CA TRP A 284 9.65 -9.19 -21.25
C TRP A 284 9.20 -8.28 -22.39
N MET A 285 7.94 -7.84 -22.40
CA MET A 285 7.39 -6.96 -23.42
C MET A 285 6.76 -5.73 -22.77
N SER A 286 7.21 -4.54 -23.15
CA SER A 286 6.56 -3.31 -22.71
C SER A 286 5.22 -3.12 -23.45
N PRO A 287 4.13 -2.79 -22.74
CA PRO A 287 2.86 -2.46 -23.37
C PRO A 287 2.96 -1.16 -24.16
N ILE A 288 2.19 -1.05 -25.25
CA ILE A 288 2.06 0.18 -26.06
C ILE A 288 1.16 1.18 -25.33
N ALA A 289 0.10 0.66 -24.72
CA ALA A 289 -0.89 1.40 -23.98
C ALA A 289 -1.42 0.54 -22.84
N GLU A 290 -1.84 1.18 -21.76
CA GLU A 290 -2.33 0.52 -20.56
C GLU A 290 -3.51 1.29 -19.96
N GLY A 291 -4.40 0.58 -19.30
CA GLY A 291 -5.53 1.17 -18.61
C GLY A 291 -5.90 0.32 -17.41
N ALA A 292 -6.28 0.95 -16.31
CA ALA A 292 -6.74 0.25 -15.12
C ALA A 292 -8.07 0.81 -14.63
N ASN A 293 -8.91 -0.06 -14.09
CA ASN A 293 -10.13 0.32 -13.38
C ASN A 293 -10.25 -0.51 -12.11
N THR A 294 -10.63 0.13 -11.01
CA THR A 294 -10.88 -0.54 -9.72
C THR A 294 -12.33 -0.31 -9.35
N VAL A 295 -13.07 -1.40 -9.14
CA VAL A 295 -14.46 -1.33 -8.71
C VAL A 295 -14.57 -1.95 -7.32
N GLU A 296 -14.98 -1.13 -6.36
CA GLU A 296 -15.31 -1.58 -5.01
C GLU A 296 -16.79 -1.94 -4.92
N SER A 297 -17.07 -3.10 -4.34
CA SER A 297 -18.42 -3.58 -4.11
C SER A 297 -18.95 -3.09 -2.78
N GLN A 298 -20.06 -2.36 -2.80
CA GLN A 298 -20.76 -1.97 -1.56
C GLN A 298 -21.71 -3.06 -1.04
N GLU A 299 -22.04 -4.06 -1.85
CA GLU A 299 -22.98 -5.14 -1.49
C GLU A 299 -22.37 -6.53 -1.72
N ASN A 300 -22.94 -7.57 -1.09
CA ASN A 300 -22.44 -8.94 -1.25
C ASN A 300 -22.70 -9.51 -2.67
N ASN A 301 -23.64 -8.93 -3.42
CA ASN A 301 -23.99 -9.30 -4.78
C ASN A 301 -23.93 -8.09 -5.68
N ASN A 302 -22.99 -8.07 -6.62
CA ASN A 302 -22.85 -6.99 -7.57
C ASN A 302 -23.06 -7.49 -8.99
N SER A 303 -23.76 -6.71 -9.79
CA SER A 303 -23.79 -6.83 -11.24
C SER A 303 -23.73 -5.44 -11.83
N PHE A 304 -22.71 -5.16 -12.64
CA PHE A 304 -22.55 -3.86 -13.27
C PHE A 304 -21.94 -4.00 -14.67
N ARG A 305 -22.10 -2.94 -15.46
CA ARG A 305 -21.44 -2.76 -16.75
C ARG A 305 -20.60 -1.49 -16.69
N ASP A 306 -19.40 -1.57 -17.22
CA ASP A 306 -18.51 -0.42 -17.26
C ASP A 306 -17.54 -0.53 -18.44
N THR A 307 -16.86 0.57 -18.74
CA THR A 307 -15.93 0.69 -19.87
C THR A 307 -14.53 0.99 -19.38
N LEU A 308 -13.60 0.09 -19.67
CA LEU A 308 -12.18 0.29 -19.42
C LEU A 308 -11.53 0.92 -20.65
N PHE A 309 -10.88 2.07 -20.48
CA PHE A 309 -10.11 2.74 -21.53
C PHE A 309 -8.62 2.57 -21.28
N LEU A 310 -7.86 2.34 -22.35
CA LEU A 310 -6.41 2.35 -22.32
C LEU A 310 -5.89 3.77 -22.62
N SER A 311 -4.66 4.05 -22.19
CA SER A 311 -3.97 5.30 -22.51
C SER A 311 -3.91 5.56 -24.03
N PRO A 312 -3.89 6.84 -24.45
CA PRO A 312 -3.87 7.17 -25.88
C PRO A 312 -2.63 6.61 -26.58
N SER A 313 -2.82 6.08 -27.79
CA SER A 313 -1.77 5.56 -28.67
C SER A 313 -2.12 5.79 -30.14
N ASN A 314 -1.20 5.52 -31.06
CA ASN A 314 -1.43 5.64 -32.50
C ASN A 314 -2.00 4.35 -33.14
N GLU A 315 -2.30 3.33 -32.32
CA GLU A 315 -2.72 2.02 -32.81
C GLU A 315 -4.19 2.02 -33.25
N ASN A 316 -4.49 1.23 -34.29
CA ASN A 316 -5.85 1.03 -34.83
C ASN A 316 -6.51 -0.23 -34.27
N GLY A 317 -5.98 -0.78 -33.18
CA GLY A 317 -6.34 -2.08 -32.65
C GLY A 317 -5.09 -2.86 -32.27
N GLY A 318 -5.27 -4.12 -31.88
CA GLY A 318 -4.18 -4.99 -31.48
C GLY A 318 -4.62 -6.01 -30.45
N ASN A 319 -3.63 -6.64 -29.81
CA ASN A 319 -3.89 -7.69 -28.84
C ASN A 319 -3.84 -7.09 -27.44
N VAL A 320 -4.98 -7.05 -26.78
CA VAL A 320 -5.11 -6.58 -25.40
C VAL A 320 -5.14 -7.79 -24.47
N ARG A 321 -4.31 -7.78 -23.43
CA ARG A 321 -4.44 -8.71 -22.32
C ARG A 321 -5.11 -7.98 -21.16
N LEU A 322 -6.29 -8.47 -20.77
CA LEU A 322 -7.02 -7.99 -19.59
C LEU A 322 -6.65 -8.88 -18.40
N TYR A 323 -6.01 -8.30 -17.40
CA TYR A 323 -5.72 -8.88 -16.09
C TYR A 323 -6.86 -8.59 -15.13
N ILE A 324 -7.29 -9.60 -14.39
CA ILE A 324 -8.40 -9.53 -13.45
C ILE A 324 -7.90 -10.01 -12.11
N THR A 325 -7.84 -9.11 -11.12
CA THR A 325 -7.51 -9.45 -9.74
C THR A 325 -8.73 -9.20 -8.87
N THR A 326 -9.17 -10.22 -8.14
CA THR A 326 -10.36 -10.14 -7.28
C THR A 326 -9.98 -10.28 -5.82
N TYR A 327 -10.68 -9.56 -4.96
CA TYR A 327 -10.44 -9.53 -3.52
C TYR A 327 -11.73 -9.81 -2.76
N SER A 328 -11.60 -10.58 -1.67
CA SER A 328 -12.65 -10.77 -0.68
C SER A 328 -12.33 -9.97 0.58
N PHE A 329 -13.35 -9.39 1.22
CA PHE A 329 -13.20 -8.69 2.48
C PHE A 329 -12.86 -9.67 3.60
N ASN A 330 -11.79 -9.41 4.35
CA ASN A 330 -11.41 -10.25 5.48
C ASN A 330 -11.98 -9.66 6.78
N ALA A 331 -13.13 -10.17 7.23
CA ALA A 331 -13.81 -9.65 8.43
C ALA A 331 -12.96 -9.75 9.72
N THR A 332 -11.96 -10.64 9.76
CA THR A 332 -11.10 -10.81 10.94
C THR A 332 -9.95 -9.81 11.04
N GLU A 333 -9.63 -9.11 9.96
CA GLU A 333 -8.57 -8.09 9.91
C GLU A 333 -9.18 -6.79 9.38
N GLU A 334 -9.66 -5.93 10.29
CA GLU A 334 -10.28 -4.64 9.96
C GLU A 334 -9.51 -3.91 8.85
N GLY A 335 -10.16 -3.71 7.71
CA GLY A 335 -9.66 -2.92 6.58
C GLY A 335 -8.73 -3.65 5.62
N LYS A 336 -8.53 -4.97 5.71
CA LYS A 336 -7.69 -5.70 4.74
C LYS A 336 -8.48 -6.54 3.75
N TYR A 337 -8.21 -6.27 2.48
CA TYR A 337 -8.60 -7.10 1.36
C TYR A 337 -7.66 -8.30 1.24
N LYS A 338 -8.22 -9.50 1.08
CA LYS A 338 -7.43 -10.71 0.75
C LYS A 338 -7.62 -11.02 -0.72
N GLU A 339 -6.52 -11.12 -1.47
CA GLU A 339 -6.55 -11.59 -2.86
C GLU A 339 -7.20 -12.97 -2.93
N PHE A 340 -8.24 -13.08 -3.75
CA PHE A 340 -9.00 -14.31 -3.95
C PHE A 340 -8.51 -15.06 -5.19
N LYS A 341 -8.40 -14.38 -6.34
CA LYS A 341 -8.06 -15.00 -7.62
C LYS A 341 -7.46 -13.98 -8.60
N ARG A 342 -6.50 -14.45 -9.41
CA ARG A 342 -5.94 -13.74 -10.57
C ARG A 342 -6.25 -14.52 -11.85
N GLU A 343 -6.75 -13.83 -12.86
CA GLU A 343 -7.02 -14.39 -14.19
C GLU A 343 -6.60 -13.40 -15.27
N TYR A 344 -6.53 -13.87 -16.51
CA TYR A 344 -6.38 -12.98 -17.66
C TYR A 344 -7.24 -13.44 -18.84
N MET A 345 -7.50 -12.51 -19.75
CA MET A 345 -8.17 -12.76 -21.01
C MET A 345 -7.41 -12.06 -22.15
N ASP A 346 -7.10 -12.79 -23.21
CA ASP A 346 -6.53 -12.22 -24.42
C ASP A 346 -7.67 -11.83 -25.38
N ILE A 347 -7.65 -10.57 -25.81
CA ILE A 347 -8.72 -9.93 -26.56
C ILE A 347 -8.10 -9.29 -27.81
N ASN A 348 -8.55 -9.69 -28.99
CA ASN A 348 -8.16 -9.01 -30.22
C ASN A 348 -9.13 -7.87 -30.49
N VAL A 349 -8.62 -6.64 -30.47
CA VAL A 349 -9.40 -5.44 -30.74
C VAL A 349 -9.13 -5.00 -32.17
N THR A 350 -10.19 -4.84 -32.94
CA THR A 350 -10.15 -4.27 -34.29
C THR A 350 -10.87 -2.93 -34.30
N ASN A 351 -10.43 -1.99 -35.13
CA ASN A 351 -11.21 -0.78 -35.40
C ASN A 351 -12.07 -0.95 -36.67
N PRO A 352 -13.37 -1.27 -36.56
CA PRO A 352 -14.26 -1.33 -37.72
C PRO A 352 -14.65 0.06 -38.24
N VAL A 353 -14.40 1.14 -37.47
CA VAL A 353 -14.88 2.49 -37.77
C VAL A 353 -13.81 3.26 -38.55
N THR A 354 -14.17 3.71 -39.75
CA THR A 354 -13.27 4.42 -40.68
C THR A 354 -13.30 5.94 -40.55
N GLY A 355 -14.42 6.50 -40.05
CA GLY A 355 -14.54 7.93 -39.81
C GLY A 355 -13.80 8.38 -38.54
N ARG A 356 -13.64 9.70 -38.42
CA ARG A 356 -12.96 10.36 -37.30
C ARG A 356 -13.86 11.39 -36.65
N MET A 357 -13.68 11.59 -35.35
CA MET A 357 -14.35 12.64 -34.59
C MET A 357 -13.34 13.34 -33.67
N ARG A 358 -13.05 14.61 -33.97
CA ARG A 358 -12.04 15.42 -33.28
C ARG A 358 -12.68 16.47 -32.39
N HIS A 359 -12.33 16.47 -31.10
CA HIS A 359 -12.78 17.45 -30.11
C HIS A 359 -11.88 17.42 -28.87
N SER A 360 -12.08 18.34 -27.92
CA SER A 360 -11.42 18.23 -26.60
C SER A 360 -11.83 16.94 -25.91
N PRO A 361 -10.90 16.04 -25.51
CA PRO A 361 -11.24 14.78 -24.85
C PRO A 361 -11.85 15.00 -23.46
N ILE A 362 -11.74 16.21 -22.91
CA ILE A 362 -12.37 16.63 -21.66
C ILE A 362 -13.50 17.59 -21.97
N GLY A 363 -14.70 17.29 -21.48
CA GLY A 363 -15.89 18.13 -21.55
C GLY A 363 -16.29 18.68 -20.19
N VAL A 364 -17.04 19.79 -20.20
CA VAL A 364 -17.66 20.36 -18.99
C VAL A 364 -19.16 20.17 -19.08
N ASN A 365 -19.79 19.61 -18.05
CA ASN A 365 -21.24 19.45 -18.03
C ASN A 365 -21.95 20.82 -18.15
N GLY A 366 -22.99 20.90 -18.97
CA GLY A 366 -23.70 22.13 -19.32
C GLY A 366 -23.01 23.01 -20.38
N SER A 367 -21.82 22.65 -20.86
CA SER A 367 -21.10 23.40 -21.89
C SER A 367 -21.42 22.93 -23.32
N THR A 368 -21.07 23.75 -24.32
CA THR A 368 -21.13 23.35 -25.73
C THR A 368 -19.76 22.93 -26.23
N LEU A 369 -19.63 21.67 -26.63
CA LEU A 369 -18.45 21.11 -27.27
C LEU A 369 -18.53 21.37 -28.80
N ASN A 370 -17.43 21.83 -29.39
CA ASN A 370 -17.28 21.86 -30.85
C ASN A 370 -16.50 20.62 -31.29
N PHE A 371 -17.00 19.92 -32.30
CA PHE A 371 -16.36 18.73 -32.83
C PHE A 371 -16.36 18.78 -34.35
N ASN A 372 -15.27 18.29 -34.93
CA ASN A 372 -15.12 18.09 -36.37
C ASN A 372 -15.28 16.59 -36.64
N ILE A 373 -16.21 16.23 -37.51
CA ILE A 373 -16.40 14.84 -37.93
C ILE A 373 -16.00 14.70 -39.38
N GLU A 374 -15.23 13.66 -39.65
CA GLU A 374 -14.77 13.24 -40.96
C GLU A 374 -15.32 11.83 -41.21
N PHE A 375 -16.17 11.66 -42.21
CA PHE A 375 -16.63 10.34 -42.61
C PHE A 375 -15.84 9.83 -43.81
N ARG A 376 -15.52 8.54 -43.83
CA ARG A 376 -14.86 7.87 -44.95
C ARG A 376 -15.68 6.65 -45.36
N GLU A 377 -16.54 6.86 -46.35
CA GLU A 377 -17.45 5.84 -46.85
C GLU A 377 -17.35 5.74 -48.38
N ASN A 378 -17.16 4.53 -48.88
CA ASN A 378 -17.07 4.28 -50.32
C ASN A 378 -18.44 3.91 -50.87
N PHE A 379 -19.29 4.91 -51.09
CA PHE A 379 -20.53 4.72 -51.84
C PHE A 379 -20.28 4.92 -53.34
N SER A 380 -20.89 4.08 -54.18
CA SER A 380 -20.84 4.23 -55.64
C SER A 380 -21.63 5.43 -56.14
N GLU A 381 -22.61 5.90 -55.36
CA GLU A 381 -23.48 7.03 -55.66
C GLU A 381 -23.76 7.82 -54.38
N PRO A 382 -24.02 9.14 -54.47
CA PRO A 382 -24.38 9.95 -53.32
C PRO A 382 -25.61 9.43 -52.58
N ARG A 383 -25.54 9.35 -51.25
CA ARG A 383 -26.67 8.93 -50.40
C ARG A 383 -26.94 9.91 -49.28
N ASP A 384 -28.20 10.28 -49.13
CA ASP A 384 -28.70 11.07 -48.01
C ASP A 384 -28.96 10.15 -46.82
N ILE A 385 -28.20 10.36 -45.74
CA ILE A 385 -28.30 9.56 -44.52
C ILE A 385 -28.52 10.52 -43.35
N ASN A 386 -29.55 10.22 -42.55
CA ASN A 386 -29.81 10.91 -41.29
C ASN A 386 -28.88 10.35 -40.22
N ILE A 387 -28.15 11.23 -39.54
CA ILE A 387 -27.14 10.86 -38.55
C ILE A 387 -27.45 11.46 -37.17
N PHE A 388 -27.13 10.69 -36.14
CA PHE A 388 -27.34 11.00 -34.73
C PHE A 388 -26.02 10.95 -34.00
N LEU A 389 -25.79 11.91 -33.10
CA LEU A 389 -24.71 11.81 -32.11
C LEU A 389 -25.29 11.21 -30.84
N LYS A 390 -24.78 10.04 -30.43
CA LYS A 390 -25.20 9.32 -29.24
C LYS A 390 -24.03 9.23 -28.26
N ALA A 391 -24.28 9.53 -26.99
CA ALA A 391 -23.30 9.33 -25.92
C ALA A 391 -23.66 8.07 -25.12
N TYR A 392 -22.64 7.25 -24.85
CA TYR A 392 -22.77 6.01 -24.09
C TYR A 392 -21.89 6.04 -22.84
N LYS A 393 -22.41 5.51 -21.73
CA LYS A 393 -21.68 5.28 -20.48
C LYS A 393 -21.96 3.86 -20.00
N GLY A 394 -20.92 3.05 -19.79
CA GLY A 394 -21.10 1.64 -19.40
C GLY A 394 -21.94 0.82 -20.38
N GLY A 395 -21.96 1.22 -21.66
CA GLY A 395 -22.74 0.56 -22.72
C GLY A 395 -24.19 1.08 -22.87
N ASP A 396 -24.69 1.85 -21.91
CA ASP A 396 -26.04 2.41 -21.98
C ASP A 396 -26.02 3.78 -22.65
N GLN A 397 -26.98 4.02 -23.55
CA GLN A 397 -27.15 5.33 -24.20
C GLN A 397 -27.69 6.33 -23.17
N VAL A 398 -26.93 7.39 -22.90
CA VAL A 398 -27.29 8.43 -21.91
C VAL A 398 -27.78 9.73 -22.55
N GLN A 399 -27.39 10.01 -23.79
CA GLN A 399 -27.82 11.22 -24.52
C GLN A 399 -27.86 10.95 -26.03
N GLU A 400 -28.76 11.62 -26.74
CA GLU A 400 -28.87 11.60 -28.21
C GLU A 400 -29.15 13.01 -28.74
N GLN A 401 -28.52 13.38 -29.86
CA GLN A 401 -28.75 14.62 -30.58
C GLN A 401 -28.84 14.33 -32.08
N ASP A 402 -29.92 14.80 -32.73
CA ASP A 402 -30.08 14.75 -34.18
C ASP A 402 -29.13 15.77 -34.85
N LEU A 403 -28.34 15.30 -35.82
CA LEU A 403 -27.40 16.12 -36.59
C LEU A 403 -27.92 16.44 -38.00
N GLY A 404 -29.09 15.91 -38.36
CA GLY A 404 -29.77 16.06 -39.64
C GLY A 404 -29.28 15.12 -40.73
N THR A 405 -29.74 15.39 -41.94
CA THR A 405 -29.37 14.64 -43.15
C THR A 405 -28.02 15.09 -43.69
N VAL A 406 -27.16 14.13 -44.02
CA VAL A 406 -25.87 14.35 -44.69
C VAL A 406 -25.83 13.54 -45.99
N THR A 407 -25.42 14.18 -47.08
CA THR A 407 -25.18 13.52 -48.37
C THR A 407 -23.75 13.01 -48.44
N PHE A 408 -23.56 11.69 -48.44
CA PHE A 408 -22.24 11.06 -48.52
C PHE A 408 -21.80 10.85 -49.98
N VAL A 409 -20.58 11.27 -50.35
CA VAL A 409 -20.02 11.06 -51.71
C VAL A 409 -18.71 10.25 -51.67
N THR A 410 -17.77 10.56 -50.76
CA THR A 410 -16.54 9.75 -50.53
C THR A 410 -15.87 10.09 -49.20
N VAL A 411 -15.61 11.40 -48.99
CA VAL A 411 -15.17 11.97 -47.71
C VAL A 411 -16.05 13.17 -47.41
N TYR A 412 -16.60 13.25 -46.21
CA TYR A 412 -17.42 14.39 -45.78
C TYR A 412 -16.90 14.89 -44.44
N GLU A 413 -16.65 16.19 -44.36
CA GLU A 413 -16.21 16.87 -43.14
C GLU A 413 -17.23 17.92 -42.71
N ARG A 414 -17.58 17.94 -41.41
CA ARG A 414 -18.49 18.94 -40.84
C ARG A 414 -18.12 19.28 -39.41
N ASN A 415 -18.17 20.58 -39.11
CA ASN A 415 -18.09 21.09 -37.75
C ASN A 415 -19.47 21.15 -37.13
N MET A 416 -19.62 20.64 -35.91
CA MET A 416 -20.88 20.58 -35.19
C MET A 416 -20.72 20.99 -33.73
N ARG A 417 -21.86 21.33 -33.11
CA ARG A 417 -21.97 21.77 -31.73
C ARG A 417 -22.81 20.77 -30.94
N TYR A 418 -22.31 20.37 -29.78
CA TYR A 418 -22.93 19.36 -28.92
C TYR A 418 -23.06 19.95 -27.53
N ASN A 419 -24.28 20.01 -27.02
CA ASN A 419 -24.52 20.47 -25.66
C ASN A 419 -24.30 19.29 -24.72
N VAL A 420 -23.22 19.35 -23.96
CA VAL A 420 -22.83 18.31 -23.01
C VAL A 420 -23.80 18.36 -21.83
N ASN A 421 -24.69 17.38 -21.71
CA ASN A 421 -25.55 17.20 -20.55
C ASN A 421 -25.39 15.77 -20.03
N LEU A 422 -24.17 15.48 -19.57
CA LEU A 422 -23.70 14.14 -19.25
C LEU A 422 -23.28 14.07 -17.78
N SER A 423 -23.50 12.93 -17.15
CA SER A 423 -22.98 12.65 -15.80
C SER A 423 -21.44 12.62 -15.80
N GLY A 424 -20.81 12.70 -14.63
CA GLY A 424 -19.35 12.52 -14.53
C GLY A 424 -18.88 11.12 -14.97
N GLY A 425 -17.64 11.00 -15.43
CA GLY A 425 -17.00 9.78 -15.90
C GLY A 425 -16.69 9.75 -17.40
N ASN A 426 -16.19 8.61 -17.84
CA ASN A 426 -15.81 8.37 -19.23
C ASN A 426 -17.04 8.01 -20.10
N HIS A 427 -17.11 8.60 -21.29
CA HIS A 427 -18.18 8.37 -22.27
C HIS A 427 -17.59 8.05 -23.64
N ILE A 428 -18.35 7.28 -24.42
CA ILE A 428 -18.11 7.10 -25.85
C ILE A 428 -19.15 7.90 -26.62
N LEU A 429 -18.70 8.84 -27.43
CA LEU A 429 -19.54 9.50 -28.43
C LEU A 429 -19.52 8.68 -29.71
N ARG A 430 -20.69 8.38 -30.28
CA ARG A 430 -20.83 7.68 -31.56
C ARG A 430 -21.72 8.48 -32.49
N VAL A 431 -21.28 8.65 -33.74
CA VAL A 431 -22.16 9.09 -34.82
C VAL A 431 -22.74 7.87 -35.50
N THR A 432 -24.05 7.70 -35.41
CA THR A 432 -24.76 6.55 -35.97
C THR A 432 -25.90 6.97 -36.88
N ASP A 433 -26.35 6.09 -37.77
CA ASP A 433 -27.64 6.25 -38.46
C ASP A 433 -28.77 5.52 -37.71
N PHE A 434 -29.97 5.55 -38.30
CA PHE A 434 -31.15 4.83 -37.80
C PHE A 434 -31.01 3.30 -37.79
N SER A 435 -30.08 2.74 -38.59
CA SER A 435 -29.82 1.29 -38.61
C SER A 435 -28.84 0.86 -37.51
N GLY A 436 -28.24 1.82 -36.81
CA GLY A 436 -27.22 1.58 -35.79
C GLY A 436 -25.80 1.44 -36.35
N LYS A 437 -25.58 1.71 -37.64
CA LYS A 437 -24.22 1.72 -38.20
C LYS A 437 -23.42 2.87 -37.58
N VAL A 438 -22.25 2.56 -37.04
CA VAL A 438 -21.33 3.54 -36.44
C VAL A 438 -20.39 4.08 -37.50
N TYR A 439 -20.42 5.38 -37.75
CA TYR A 439 -19.58 6.03 -38.76
C TYR A 439 -18.32 6.69 -38.18
N ALA A 440 -18.40 7.21 -36.96
CA ALA A 440 -17.29 7.81 -36.23
C ALA A 440 -17.53 7.63 -34.72
N GLN A 441 -16.46 7.49 -33.94
CA GLN A 441 -16.55 7.42 -32.48
C GLN A 441 -15.35 8.07 -31.80
N SER A 442 -15.59 8.69 -30.64
CA SER A 442 -14.56 9.40 -29.88
C SER A 442 -14.78 9.28 -28.38
N PHE A 443 -13.70 9.48 -27.64
CA PHE A 443 -13.67 9.50 -26.19
C PHE A 443 -14.04 10.89 -25.65
N LEU A 444 -14.93 10.93 -24.65
CA LEU A 444 -15.22 12.14 -23.89
C LEU A 444 -15.23 11.84 -22.39
N HIS A 445 -14.31 12.46 -21.64
CA HIS A 445 -14.31 12.45 -20.18
C HIS A 445 -15.04 13.68 -19.63
N ILE A 446 -15.99 13.45 -18.72
CA ILE A 446 -16.64 14.51 -17.95
C ILE A 446 -16.12 14.39 -16.52
N PRO A 447 -15.33 15.35 -16.02
CA PRO A 447 -14.75 15.23 -14.70
C PRO A 447 -15.81 15.01 -13.61
N GLU A 448 -15.61 13.97 -12.78
CA GLU A 448 -16.54 13.70 -11.69
C GLU A 448 -16.23 14.58 -10.49
N VAL A 449 -17.13 15.54 -10.26
CA VAL A 449 -17.07 16.37 -9.06
C VAL A 449 -17.66 15.59 -7.88
N THR A 450 -16.85 15.42 -6.84
CA THR A 450 -17.20 14.78 -5.56
C THR A 450 -16.82 15.68 -4.39
N ILE A 451 -17.43 15.44 -3.23
CA ILE A 451 -17.04 16.10 -1.98
C ILE A 451 -16.70 15.01 -0.98
N SER A 452 -15.55 15.15 -0.32
CA SER A 452 -15.12 14.28 0.77
C SER A 452 -15.07 15.03 2.09
N THR A 453 -15.35 14.31 3.17
CA THR A 453 -15.21 14.83 4.55
C THR A 453 -13.75 14.73 4.96
N VAL A 454 -13.14 15.87 5.28
CA VAL A 454 -11.76 15.96 5.79
C VAL A 454 -11.75 15.90 7.31
N GLU A 455 -12.63 16.68 7.95
CA GLU A 455 -12.78 16.72 9.40
C GLU A 455 -14.27 16.87 9.78
N SER A 456 -14.68 16.18 10.84
CA SER A 456 -16.03 16.28 11.40
C SER A 456 -15.99 16.32 12.93
N PHE A 457 -15.86 17.53 13.49
CA PHE A 457 -15.96 17.76 14.93
C PHE A 457 -17.36 18.24 15.28
N TRP A 458 -17.94 17.66 16.33
CA TRP A 458 -19.29 18.00 16.80
C TRP A 458 -19.30 18.91 18.03
N ASP A 459 -18.17 19.07 18.74
CA ASP A 459 -18.06 19.87 19.96
C ASP A 459 -16.67 20.51 20.12
N PRO A 460 -16.49 21.81 19.82
CA PRO A 460 -17.44 22.68 19.11
C PRO A 460 -17.66 22.21 17.67
N PRO A 461 -18.84 22.45 17.06
CA PRO A 461 -19.13 21.96 15.72
C PRO A 461 -18.25 22.63 14.66
N SER A 462 -17.43 21.84 13.98
CA SER A 462 -16.51 22.28 12.93
C SER A 462 -16.35 21.17 11.90
N PHE A 463 -16.79 21.46 10.69
CA PHE A 463 -16.73 20.53 9.55
C PHE A 463 -15.79 21.09 8.50
N LYS A 464 -14.99 20.20 7.90
CA LYS A 464 -14.10 20.54 6.81
C LYS A 464 -14.33 19.55 5.69
N PHE A 465 -14.55 20.08 4.49
CA PHE A 465 -14.83 19.29 3.30
C PHE A 465 -13.79 19.64 2.21
N ALA A 466 -13.57 18.72 1.29
CA ALA A 466 -12.76 18.94 0.09
C ALA A 466 -13.61 18.72 -1.15
N LEU A 467 -13.58 19.67 -2.08
CA LEU A 467 -14.15 19.53 -3.41
C LEU A 467 -13.09 18.92 -4.33
N LEU A 468 -13.38 17.75 -4.88
CA LEU A 468 -12.49 16.99 -5.74
C LEU A 468 -13.12 16.86 -7.13
N SER A 469 -12.29 16.88 -8.17
CA SER A 469 -12.62 16.54 -9.56
C SER A 469 -11.73 15.39 -9.96
N ASP A 470 -12.32 14.20 -10.17
CA ASP A 470 -11.58 12.94 -10.38
C ASP A 470 -10.51 12.70 -9.30
N GLY A 471 -10.84 13.01 -8.05
CA GLY A 471 -9.92 12.89 -6.91
C GLY A 471 -8.91 14.03 -6.76
N VAL A 472 -8.79 14.94 -7.74
CA VAL A 472 -7.89 16.11 -7.66
C VAL A 472 -8.59 17.31 -7.04
N PRO A 473 -7.99 18.00 -6.06
CA PRO A 473 -8.60 19.17 -5.45
C PRO A 473 -8.92 20.31 -6.42
N VAL A 474 -10.10 20.92 -6.29
CA VAL A 474 -10.55 22.02 -7.14
C VAL A 474 -10.50 23.35 -6.37
N PRO A 475 -9.46 24.18 -6.58
CA PRO A 475 -9.31 25.44 -5.84
C PRO A 475 -10.22 26.55 -6.38
N ASN A 476 -10.42 27.60 -5.57
CA ASN A 476 -11.11 28.84 -5.94
C ASN A 476 -12.54 28.67 -6.51
N THR A 477 -13.21 27.58 -6.16
CA THR A 477 -14.56 27.25 -6.65
C THR A 477 -15.59 27.63 -5.61
N LYS A 478 -16.65 28.34 -6.04
CA LYS A 478 -17.79 28.66 -5.16
C LYS A 478 -18.64 27.41 -4.96
N VAL A 479 -18.80 27.01 -3.71
CA VAL A 479 -19.66 25.91 -3.27
C VAL A 479 -20.77 26.52 -2.44
N LYS A 480 -22.00 26.39 -2.92
CA LYS A 480 -23.19 26.67 -2.14
C LYS A 480 -23.50 25.43 -1.31
N PHE A 481 -23.75 25.54 -0.01
CA PHE A 481 -24.15 24.37 0.76
C PHE A 481 -25.22 24.70 1.79
N THR A 482 -25.96 23.68 2.20
CA THR A 482 -26.98 23.73 3.24
C THR A 482 -26.88 22.51 4.14
N MET A 483 -26.94 22.71 5.46
CA MET A 483 -27.05 21.65 6.46
C MET A 483 -28.51 21.56 6.94
N ASP A 484 -29.13 20.40 6.78
CA ASP A 484 -30.51 20.09 7.15
C ASP A 484 -31.55 21.09 6.62
N GLY A 485 -31.26 21.74 5.50
CA GLY A 485 -32.12 22.78 4.91
C GLY A 485 -32.15 24.11 5.67
N LYS A 486 -31.40 24.26 6.77
CA LYS A 486 -31.45 25.45 7.65
C LYS A 486 -30.24 26.37 7.48
N TYR A 487 -29.04 25.81 7.37
CA TYR A 487 -27.80 26.59 7.37
C TYR A 487 -27.23 26.74 5.96
N GLU A 488 -27.79 27.65 5.18
CA GLU A 488 -27.36 27.93 3.81
C GLU A 488 -26.23 28.96 3.77
N THR A 489 -25.12 28.65 3.10
CA THR A 489 -24.05 29.61 2.85
C THR A 489 -23.30 29.28 1.55
N THR A 490 -22.54 30.25 1.05
CA THR A 490 -21.66 30.06 -0.10
C THR A 490 -20.22 30.31 0.34
N VAL A 491 -19.37 29.31 0.13
CA VAL A 491 -17.96 29.33 0.48
C VAL A 491 -17.12 29.15 -0.78
N THR A 492 -15.88 29.64 -0.76
CA THR A 492 -14.94 29.41 -1.84
C THR A 492 -13.88 28.44 -1.34
N THR A 493 -13.55 27.43 -2.15
CA THR A 493 -12.50 26.47 -1.81
C THR A 493 -11.12 27.14 -1.81
N ASP A 494 -10.27 26.73 -0.87
CA ASP A 494 -8.89 27.19 -0.76
C ASP A 494 -7.98 26.55 -1.84
N SER A 495 -6.67 26.78 -1.76
CA SER A 495 -5.69 26.21 -2.70
C SER A 495 -5.61 24.68 -2.66
N ALA A 496 -6.07 24.04 -1.58
CA ALA A 496 -6.17 22.60 -1.42
C ALA A 496 -7.58 22.07 -1.75
N GLY A 497 -8.44 22.88 -2.38
CA GLY A 497 -9.83 22.52 -2.69
C GLY A 497 -10.71 22.38 -1.45
N GLN A 498 -10.25 22.84 -0.28
CA GLN A 498 -10.92 22.65 1.00
C GLN A 498 -11.75 23.87 1.41
N PHE A 499 -12.77 23.63 2.21
CA PHE A 499 -13.54 24.69 2.85
C PHE A 499 -14.06 24.21 4.20
N SER A 500 -14.29 25.16 5.11
CA SER A 500 -14.77 24.86 6.46
C SER A 500 -16.12 25.48 6.73
N PHE A 501 -16.92 24.79 7.53
CA PHE A 501 -18.19 25.25 8.04
C PHE A 501 -18.25 25.09 9.55
N LYS A 502 -18.70 26.15 10.22
CA LYS A 502 -18.97 26.16 11.66
C LYS A 502 -20.39 26.67 11.86
N PRO A 503 -21.38 25.79 12.15
CA PRO A 503 -22.72 26.25 12.48
C PRO A 503 -22.68 27.08 13.77
N LYS A 504 -23.59 28.05 13.88
CA LYS A 504 -23.68 28.91 15.08
C LYS A 504 -24.12 28.14 16.32
N GLU A 505 -24.92 27.10 16.12
CA GLU A 505 -25.48 26.26 17.16
C GLU A 505 -24.99 24.83 16.97
N THR A 506 -24.82 24.11 18.07
CA THR A 506 -24.48 22.69 18.03
C THR A 506 -25.67 21.89 17.51
N PRO A 507 -25.54 21.14 16.40
CA PRO A 507 -26.64 20.34 15.83
C PRO A 507 -27.14 19.28 16.83
N GLU A 508 -28.39 18.82 16.72
CA GLU A 508 -28.94 17.76 17.57
C GLU A 508 -28.18 16.42 17.41
N PHE A 509 -28.50 15.38 18.19
CA PHE A 509 -27.90 14.05 17.97
C PHE A 509 -28.63 13.33 16.82
N GLY A 510 -27.90 12.60 15.98
CA GLY A 510 -28.47 11.85 14.86
C GLY A 510 -27.79 12.14 13.51
N ASP A 511 -28.47 11.78 12.43
CA ASP A 511 -27.98 11.97 11.06
C ASP A 511 -28.26 13.39 10.57
N HIS A 512 -27.21 14.07 10.10
CA HIS A 512 -27.29 15.40 9.50
C HIS A 512 -26.93 15.35 8.03
N LYS A 513 -27.76 15.95 7.18
CA LYS A 513 -27.58 15.98 5.73
C LYS A 513 -26.94 17.30 5.31
N PHE A 514 -25.76 17.19 4.72
CA PHE A 514 -25.04 18.29 4.08
C PHE A 514 -25.28 18.21 2.59
N VAL A 515 -26.00 19.18 2.04
CA VAL A 515 -26.29 19.27 0.61
C VAL A 515 -25.42 20.38 0.02
N PHE A 516 -24.62 20.06 -0.98
CA PHE A 516 -23.71 20.97 -1.66
C PHE A 516 -24.15 21.15 -3.10
N ASP A 517 -24.07 22.36 -3.61
CA ASP A 517 -24.21 22.70 -5.02
C ASP A 517 -22.91 23.36 -5.48
N ALA A 518 -22.17 22.62 -6.29
CA ALA A 518 -20.93 23.05 -6.90
C ALA A 518 -20.98 22.71 -8.38
N THR A 519 -20.58 23.65 -9.25
CA THR A 519 -20.55 23.44 -10.71
C THR A 519 -21.90 23.01 -11.32
N GLY A 520 -23.03 23.38 -10.68
CA GLY A 520 -24.38 23.00 -11.11
C GLY A 520 -24.77 21.56 -10.77
N LYS A 521 -23.96 20.84 -9.97
CA LYS A 521 -24.26 19.50 -9.47
C LYS A 521 -24.56 19.57 -7.97
N THR A 522 -25.70 19.01 -7.59
CA THR A 522 -26.06 18.83 -6.18
C THR A 522 -25.51 17.50 -5.64
N MET A 523 -24.78 17.54 -4.54
CA MET A 523 -24.18 16.39 -3.84
C MET A 523 -24.67 16.37 -2.39
N THR A 524 -24.85 15.19 -1.80
CA THR A 524 -25.29 15.07 -0.39
C THR A 524 -24.37 14.14 0.40
N ILE A 525 -23.92 14.60 1.56
CA ILE A 525 -23.16 13.81 2.54
C ILE A 525 -24.00 13.74 3.82
N THR A 526 -24.14 12.54 4.37
CA THR A 526 -24.79 12.34 5.67
C THR A 526 -23.72 12.06 6.72
N LEU A 527 -23.65 12.87 7.77
CA LEU A 527 -22.77 12.63 8.92
C LEU A 527 -23.63 12.35 10.15
N ASN A 528 -23.26 11.32 10.91
CA ASN A 528 -23.93 10.98 12.16
C ASN A 528 -23.21 11.67 13.34
N ARG A 529 -23.97 12.41 14.15
CA ARG A 529 -23.56 12.85 15.48
C ARG A 529 -23.95 11.75 16.47
N PRO A 530 -23.01 10.91 16.92
CA PRO A 530 -23.34 9.86 17.86
C PRO A 530 -23.82 10.48 19.17
N ARG A 531 -24.86 9.89 19.76
CA ARG A 531 -25.26 10.21 21.12
C ARG A 531 -24.11 9.78 22.04
N MET A 532 -23.51 10.73 22.75
CA MET A 532 -22.54 10.38 23.79
C MET A 532 -23.28 9.50 24.81
N THR A 533 -22.98 8.21 24.82
CA THR A 533 -23.44 7.31 25.86
C THR A 533 -22.81 7.77 27.16
N THR A 534 -23.63 8.31 28.06
CA THR A 534 -23.14 8.67 29.38
C THR A 534 -22.81 7.40 30.15
N PHE A 535 -22.02 7.52 31.22
CA PHE A 535 -21.72 6.39 32.11
C PHE A 535 -22.99 5.65 32.57
N PHE A 536 -24.13 6.35 32.67
CA PHE A 536 -25.41 5.78 33.08
C PHE A 536 -26.19 5.08 31.96
N ASP A 537 -25.84 5.28 30.69
CA ASP A 537 -26.54 4.66 29.56
C ASP A 537 -26.06 3.23 29.28
N ASP A 538 -24.87 2.85 29.77
CA ASP A 538 -24.33 1.49 29.62
C ASP A 538 -24.95 0.53 30.67
N PRO A 539 -25.65 -0.54 30.24
CA PRO A 539 -26.22 -1.53 31.14
C PRO A 539 -25.20 -2.14 32.11
N LYS A 540 -23.93 -2.29 31.70
CA LYS A 540 -22.85 -2.83 32.54
C LYS A 540 -22.55 -1.89 33.70
N ASN A 541 -22.52 -0.58 33.45
CA ASN A 541 -22.32 0.43 34.48
C ASN A 541 -23.52 0.53 35.43
N GLN A 542 -24.75 0.39 34.92
CA GLN A 542 -25.95 0.31 35.77
C GLN A 542 -25.88 -0.88 36.73
N VAL A 543 -25.43 -2.05 36.27
CA VAL A 543 -25.22 -3.24 37.12
C VAL A 543 -24.16 -2.97 38.19
N ILE A 544 -23.06 -2.30 37.85
CA ILE A 544 -22.01 -1.93 38.81
C ILE A 544 -22.56 -0.99 39.89
N ILE A 545 -23.36 0.02 39.52
CA ILE A 545 -24.00 0.94 40.48
C ILE A 545 -24.89 0.16 41.45
N VAL A 546 -25.72 -0.75 40.95
CA VAL A 546 -26.58 -1.61 41.79
C VAL A 546 -25.74 -2.47 42.73
N ALA A 547 -24.64 -3.07 42.24
CA ALA A 547 -23.74 -3.87 43.06
C ALA A 547 -23.09 -3.04 44.19
N ILE A 548 -22.65 -1.82 43.90
CA ILE A 548 -22.10 -0.89 44.91
C ILE A 548 -23.15 -0.57 45.98
N ILE A 549 -24.40 -0.31 45.58
CA ILE A 549 -25.50 -0.05 46.52
C ILE A 549 -25.75 -1.27 47.42
N ILE A 550 -25.77 -2.49 46.85
CA ILE A 550 -25.94 -3.73 47.61
C ILE A 550 -24.80 -3.91 48.63
N VAL A 551 -23.54 -3.70 48.22
CA VAL A 551 -22.37 -3.81 49.11
C VAL A 551 -22.41 -2.75 50.21
N ALA A 552 -22.82 -1.52 49.90
CA ALA A 552 -22.96 -0.46 50.89
C ALA A 552 -24.06 -0.79 51.92
N ILE A 553 -25.22 -1.30 51.47
CA ILE A 553 -26.31 -1.73 52.35
C ILE A 553 -25.89 -2.90 53.22
N LEU A 554 -25.21 -3.91 52.65
CA LEU A 554 -24.64 -5.03 53.40
C LEU A 554 -23.60 -4.55 54.40
N GLY A 555 -22.74 -3.61 54.03
CA GLY A 555 -21.73 -3.02 54.90
C GLY A 555 -22.37 -2.34 56.12
N VAL A 556 -23.38 -1.49 55.91
CA VAL A 556 -24.12 -0.82 56.98
C VAL A 556 -24.94 -1.81 57.82
N ALA A 557 -25.53 -2.82 57.19
CA ALA A 557 -26.35 -3.84 57.86
C ALA A 557 -25.53 -4.79 58.74
N LEU A 558 -24.37 -5.22 58.25
CA LEU A 558 -23.44 -6.12 58.93
C LEU A 558 -22.51 -5.37 59.88
N GLN A 559 -22.55 -4.02 59.87
CA GLN A 559 -21.86 -3.20 60.85
C GLN A 559 -22.42 -3.55 62.24
N ARG A 560 -21.69 -4.38 62.97
CA ARG A 560 -21.98 -4.70 64.35
C ARG A 560 -21.94 -3.39 65.13
N THR A 561 -23.11 -2.90 65.56
CA THR A 561 -23.19 -1.95 66.67
C THR A 561 -22.84 -2.71 67.94
N GLU A 562 -21.55 -2.85 68.20
CA GLU A 562 -21.07 -3.19 69.54
C GLU A 562 -21.47 -2.04 70.47
N PRO A 563 -22.15 -2.29 71.61
CA PRO A 563 -22.27 -1.24 72.62
C PRO A 563 -20.84 -0.87 73.04
N PRO A 564 -20.49 0.43 73.20
CA PRO A 564 -19.16 0.82 73.64
C PRO A 564 -18.97 0.34 75.09
N LYS A 565 -18.55 -0.91 75.22
CA LYS A 565 -17.94 -1.46 76.42
C LYS A 565 -16.46 -1.41 76.09
N TYR A 566 -15.77 -0.54 76.83
CA TYR A 566 -14.39 -0.09 76.60
C TYR A 566 -14.29 1.06 75.60
N SER A 567 -13.81 2.20 76.10
CA SER A 567 -13.05 3.14 75.30
C SER A 567 -11.83 2.38 74.79
N ILE A 568 -11.88 1.98 73.52
CA ILE A 568 -10.65 1.94 72.75
C ILE A 568 -10.23 3.40 72.72
N ASP A 569 -9.27 3.71 73.60
CA ASP A 569 -8.23 4.67 73.27
C ASP A 569 -7.78 4.24 71.88
N VAL A 570 -8.35 4.86 70.84
CA VAL A 570 -7.80 4.79 69.50
C VAL A 570 -6.49 5.51 69.75
N PRO A 571 -5.32 4.84 69.83
CA PRO A 571 -4.11 5.60 69.75
C PRO A 571 -4.31 6.37 68.45
N ASP A 572 -4.35 7.71 68.54
CA ASP A 572 -4.31 8.60 67.39
C ASP A 572 -3.41 7.87 66.41
N PHE A 573 -3.94 7.35 65.29
CA PHE A 573 -3.09 6.68 64.32
C PHE A 573 -2.06 7.76 64.01
N PRO A 574 -0.81 7.64 64.51
CA PRO A 574 0.00 8.82 64.74
C PRO A 574 0.14 9.44 63.37
N PRO A 575 -0.44 10.64 63.16
CA PRO A 575 -1.02 11.08 61.88
C PRO A 575 -0.04 10.72 60.79
N GLN A 576 -0.29 9.62 60.02
CA GLN A 576 0.75 8.80 59.38
C GLN A 576 2.02 9.60 59.27
N LYS A 577 2.90 9.53 60.30
CA LYS A 577 3.96 10.55 60.48
C LYS A 577 4.62 10.69 59.13
N LYS A 578 4.32 11.78 58.41
CA LYS A 578 4.87 12.07 57.09
C LYS A 578 6.28 12.47 57.41
N GLU A 579 7.11 11.48 57.67
CA GLU A 579 8.49 11.66 57.99
C GLU A 579 9.10 12.20 56.71
N ARG A 580 9.37 13.50 56.72
CA ARG A 580 10.05 14.16 55.61
C ARG A 580 11.47 13.66 55.65
N ILE A 581 11.77 12.66 54.85
CA ILE A 581 13.13 12.15 54.67
C ILE A 581 13.88 13.17 53.81
N PRO A 582 14.85 13.93 54.36
CA PRO A 582 15.60 14.88 53.57
C PRO A 582 16.57 14.10 52.67
N ILE A 583 16.39 14.20 51.36
CA ILE A 583 17.35 13.67 50.38
C ILE A 583 18.21 14.84 49.95
N SER A 584 19.52 14.75 50.18
CA SER A 584 20.43 15.79 49.73
C SER A 584 20.48 15.79 48.20
N ARG A 585 20.48 16.99 47.63
CA ARG A 585 20.64 17.21 46.18
C ARG A 585 21.87 16.48 45.62
N TYR A 586 23.00 16.60 46.32
CA TYR A 586 24.24 15.91 45.99
C TYR A 586 24.07 14.39 45.94
N SER A 587 23.33 13.80 46.89
CA SER A 587 23.03 12.36 46.89
C SER A 587 22.24 11.93 45.67
N LEU A 588 21.31 12.75 45.18
CA LEU A 588 20.49 12.43 44.00
C LEU A 588 21.26 12.59 42.68
N VAL A 589 22.08 13.64 42.55
CA VAL A 589 22.98 13.83 41.41
C VAL A 589 24.01 12.70 41.34
N ASN A 590 24.66 12.37 42.46
CA ASN A 590 25.58 11.25 42.54
C ASN A 590 24.90 9.91 42.28
N LEU A 591 23.63 9.76 42.66
CA LEU A 591 22.88 8.55 42.35
C LEU A 591 22.84 8.34 40.82
N ILE A 592 22.43 9.36 40.07
CA ILE A 592 22.33 9.30 38.59
C ILE A 592 23.68 8.97 37.95
N GLU A 593 24.77 9.59 38.44
CA GLU A 593 26.14 9.30 38.00
C GLU A 593 26.55 7.85 38.31
N ASN A 594 26.26 7.39 39.53
CA ASN A 594 26.56 6.02 39.95
C ASN A 594 25.75 4.98 39.19
N VAL A 595 24.52 5.28 38.76
CA VAL A 595 23.74 4.37 37.90
C VAL A 595 24.43 4.21 36.54
N ASN A 596 24.89 5.31 35.94
CA ASN A 596 25.67 5.24 34.70
C ASN A 596 26.94 4.40 34.90
N LYS A 597 27.67 4.61 36.00
CA LYS A 597 28.88 3.85 36.33
C LYS A 597 28.61 2.36 36.49
N ASP A 598 27.54 1.97 37.18
CA ASP A 598 27.16 0.56 37.40
C ASP A 598 26.88 -0.15 36.08
N TYR A 599 26.16 0.50 35.16
CA TYR A 599 25.87 -0.05 33.85
C TYR A 599 27.02 0.12 32.84
N ARG A 600 28.13 0.72 33.27
CA ARG A 600 29.28 1.10 32.42
C ARG A 600 28.88 2.02 31.25
N TRP A 601 27.86 2.84 31.48
CA TRP A 601 27.40 3.85 30.53
C TRP A 601 28.18 5.14 30.69
N LYS A 602 28.32 5.86 29.58
CA LYS A 602 28.92 7.20 29.54
C LYS A 602 27.83 8.18 29.15
N TRP A 603 27.45 9.07 30.06
CA TRP A 603 26.55 10.20 29.80
C TRP A 603 25.17 9.79 29.25
N MET A 604 24.60 8.70 29.74
CA MET A 604 23.31 8.17 29.27
C MET A 604 22.16 8.63 30.16
N PRO A 605 21.15 9.33 29.60
CA PRO A 605 19.91 9.65 30.30
C PRO A 605 19.19 8.39 30.81
N LEU A 606 18.50 8.53 31.94
CA LEU A 606 17.84 7.45 32.66
C LEU A 606 16.33 7.66 32.69
N THR A 607 15.59 6.55 32.67
CA THR A 607 14.14 6.51 32.93
C THR A 607 13.85 6.77 34.40
N THR A 608 12.64 7.27 34.68
CA THR A 608 12.14 7.42 36.06
C THR A 608 12.23 6.11 36.85
N GLN A 609 11.93 4.97 36.19
CA GLN A 609 11.98 3.65 36.81
C GLN A 609 13.40 3.18 37.15
N GLU A 610 14.40 3.47 36.30
CA GLU A 610 15.81 3.21 36.60
C GLU A 610 16.27 4.02 37.81
N ILE A 611 15.89 5.29 37.89
CA ILE A 611 16.21 6.17 39.03
C ILE A 611 15.51 5.66 40.30
N LYS A 612 14.20 5.39 40.24
CA LYS A 612 13.40 4.87 41.37
C LYS A 612 13.98 3.59 41.95
N THR A 613 14.34 2.64 41.08
CA THR A 613 14.94 1.36 41.48
C THR A 613 16.26 1.58 42.21
N ASN A 614 17.07 2.56 41.76
CA ASN A 614 18.35 2.87 42.38
C ASN A 614 18.23 3.71 43.64
N VAL A 615 17.22 4.59 43.77
CA VAL A 615 16.88 5.26 45.04
C VAL A 615 16.62 4.19 46.11
N ARG A 616 15.80 3.19 45.80
CA ARG A 616 15.49 2.08 46.71
C ARG A 616 16.71 1.25 47.09
N LYS A 617 17.63 1.01 46.14
CA LYS A 617 18.80 0.16 46.36
C LYS A 617 19.97 0.86 47.07
N LYS A 618 20.20 2.14 46.77
CA LYS A 618 21.43 2.85 47.14
C LYS A 618 21.24 3.94 48.17
N LEU A 619 20.04 4.51 48.29
CA LEU A 619 19.77 5.53 49.30
C LEU A 619 19.12 4.90 50.52
N THR A 620 19.80 5.03 51.66
CA THR A 620 19.30 4.56 52.95
C THR A 620 19.12 5.74 53.89
N TYR A 621 18.02 5.74 54.64
CA TYR A 621 17.81 6.66 55.76
C TYR A 621 17.72 5.83 57.04
N GLN A 622 18.60 6.13 58.02
CA GLN A 622 18.72 5.35 59.26
C GLN A 622 18.91 3.83 59.02
N GLY A 623 19.69 3.47 58.00
CA GLY A 623 19.97 2.08 57.62
C GLY A 623 18.85 1.35 56.87
N LYS A 624 17.70 2.00 56.62
CA LYS A 624 16.57 1.42 55.84
C LYS A 624 16.53 1.99 54.42
N PRO A 625 16.19 1.18 53.40
CA PRO A 625 16.06 1.64 52.02
C PRO A 625 14.89 2.63 51.87
N ILE A 626 15.08 3.69 51.09
CA ILE A 626 14.05 4.69 50.85
C ILE A 626 13.08 4.20 49.77
N LEU A 627 11.79 4.12 50.09
CA LEU A 627 10.72 3.86 49.12
C LEU A 627 10.12 5.19 48.67
N ILE A 628 10.19 5.48 47.37
CA ILE A 628 9.65 6.70 46.78
C ILE A 628 8.55 6.37 45.78
N SER A 629 7.45 7.15 45.80
CA SER A 629 6.39 7.09 44.79
C SER A 629 6.79 7.83 43.52
N ASP A 630 6.14 7.53 42.39
CA ASP A 630 6.45 8.16 41.09
C ASP A 630 6.26 9.67 41.15
N TYR A 631 5.15 10.13 41.72
CA TYR A 631 4.88 11.56 41.93
C TYR A 631 5.97 12.30 42.72
N ASN A 632 6.46 11.71 43.82
CA ASN A 632 7.49 12.34 44.63
C ASN A 632 8.85 12.35 43.91
N LEU A 633 9.15 11.30 43.14
CA LEU A 633 10.37 11.24 42.36
C LEU A 633 10.36 12.27 41.22
N GLU A 634 9.27 12.36 40.46
CA GLU A 634 9.10 13.36 39.41
C GLU A 634 9.22 14.78 39.96
N LYS A 635 8.67 15.05 41.15
CA LYS A 635 8.84 16.35 41.81
C LYS A 635 10.30 16.65 42.14
N LEU A 636 11.06 15.69 42.68
CA LEU A 636 12.50 15.87 42.96
C LEU A 636 13.30 16.08 41.67
N LEU A 637 13.00 15.33 40.61
CA LEU A 637 13.68 15.46 39.34
C LEU A 637 13.34 16.78 38.64
N SER A 638 12.09 17.23 38.74
CA SER A 638 11.66 18.54 38.23
C SER A 638 12.40 19.68 38.93
N GLN A 639 12.59 19.59 40.25
CA GLN A 639 13.41 20.55 40.99
C GLN A 639 14.86 20.56 40.52
N LEU A 640 15.47 19.40 40.22
CA LEU A 640 16.83 19.35 39.66
C LEU A 640 16.91 19.99 38.26
N VAL A 641 15.87 19.84 37.45
CA VAL A 641 15.77 20.47 36.13
C VAL A 641 15.61 21.98 36.25
N GLU A 642 14.72 22.45 37.14
CA GLU A 642 14.52 23.87 37.44
C GLU A 642 15.80 24.55 37.94
N THR A 643 16.60 23.84 38.75
CA THR A 643 17.88 24.36 39.24
C THR A 643 19.03 24.24 38.23
N GLY A 644 18.77 23.68 37.03
CA GLY A 644 19.76 23.54 35.96
C GLY A 644 20.79 22.43 36.17
N GLU A 645 20.58 21.51 37.12
CA GLU A 645 21.50 20.40 37.43
C GLU A 645 21.21 19.16 36.59
N ALA A 646 19.95 18.99 36.21
CA ALA A 646 19.49 17.95 35.30
C ALA A 646 18.79 18.55 34.07
N PHE A 647 18.60 17.72 33.04
CA PHE A 647 17.69 18.00 31.93
C PHE A 647 16.68 16.85 31.82
N ASN A 648 15.49 17.17 31.32
CA ASN A 648 14.50 16.19 30.88
C ASN A 648 14.31 16.34 29.37
N TYR A 649 14.37 15.23 28.64
CA TYR A 649 14.00 15.17 27.24
C TYR A 649 13.36 13.82 26.93
N LEU A 650 12.19 13.80 26.28
CA LEU A 650 11.40 12.59 25.99
C LEU A 650 11.18 11.67 27.21
N GLY A 651 10.96 12.26 28.41
CA GLY A 651 10.74 11.50 29.64
C GLY A 651 12.00 10.84 30.23
N LEU A 652 13.17 11.08 29.64
CA LEU A 652 14.47 10.64 30.12
C LEU A 652 15.19 11.79 30.84
N TYR A 653 15.82 11.48 31.96
CA TYR A 653 16.52 12.45 32.81
C TYR A 653 18.04 12.24 32.75
N GLY A 654 18.79 13.31 32.47
CA GLY A 654 20.25 13.29 32.47
C GLY A 654 20.83 14.48 33.21
N LEU A 655 22.12 14.41 33.58
CA LEU A 655 22.79 15.53 34.25
C LEU A 655 23.19 16.61 33.23
N LYS A 656 22.98 17.88 33.56
CA LYS A 656 23.33 19.00 32.67
C LYS A 656 24.83 19.04 32.38
N VAL A 657 25.66 18.68 33.36
CA VAL A 657 27.13 18.59 33.22
C VAL A 657 27.55 17.68 32.06
N TRP A 658 26.80 16.61 31.79
CA TRP A 658 27.11 15.69 30.69
C TRP A 658 27.06 16.36 29.32
N THR A 659 26.17 17.32 29.12
CA THR A 659 26.08 18.07 27.85
C THR A 659 27.34 18.92 27.63
N GLY A 660 27.89 19.51 28.69
CA GLY A 660 29.13 20.27 28.64
C GLY A 660 30.36 19.40 28.39
N VAL A 661 30.45 18.24 29.06
CA VAL A 661 31.61 17.34 28.94
C VAL A 661 31.61 16.57 27.62
N SER A 662 30.45 16.10 27.17
CA SER A 662 30.34 15.34 25.91
C SER A 662 30.32 16.22 24.66
N GLY A 663 30.02 17.52 24.81
CA GLY A 663 29.75 18.42 23.69
C GLY A 663 28.47 18.06 22.91
N LYS A 664 27.59 17.23 23.46
CA LYS A 664 26.35 16.77 22.83
C LYS A 664 25.13 17.41 23.48
N SER A 665 24.10 17.68 22.68
CA SER A 665 22.86 18.26 23.17
C SER A 665 22.08 17.27 24.04
N PRO A 666 21.17 17.74 24.93
CA PRO A 666 20.21 16.88 25.62
C PRO A 666 19.47 15.94 24.67
N ARG A 667 19.03 16.48 23.53
CA ARG A 667 18.32 15.79 22.46
C ARG A 667 19.13 14.62 21.91
N TYR A 668 20.38 14.86 21.54
CA TYR A 668 21.29 13.83 21.04
C TYR A 668 21.48 12.69 22.03
N LEU A 669 21.77 13.00 23.30
CA LEU A 669 22.02 11.99 24.33
C LEU A 669 20.79 11.11 24.56
N THR A 670 19.61 11.71 24.50
CA THR A 670 18.34 10.99 24.62
C THR A 670 18.05 10.09 23.41
N ILE A 671 18.19 10.59 22.19
CA ILE A 671 17.99 9.77 20.98
C ILE A 671 19.00 8.62 20.95
N PHE A 672 20.27 8.87 21.27
CA PHE A 672 21.28 7.83 21.37
C PHE A 672 20.89 6.76 22.42
N ARG A 673 20.38 7.16 23.58
CA ARG A 673 19.90 6.24 24.63
C ARG A 673 18.78 5.33 24.13
N LEU A 674 17.82 5.88 23.37
CA LEU A 674 16.71 5.13 22.78
C LEU A 674 17.20 4.14 21.72
N LEU A 675 18.06 4.58 20.81
CA LEU A 675 18.70 3.72 19.81
C LEU A 675 19.51 2.59 20.45
N ARG A 676 20.27 2.91 21.50
CA ARG A 676 21.02 1.93 22.30
C ARG A 676 20.11 0.86 22.90
N ASN A 677 19.00 1.27 23.52
CA ASN A 677 18.01 0.33 24.07
C ASN A 677 17.50 -0.60 22.98
N PHE A 678 17.17 -0.04 21.82
CA PHE A 678 16.72 -0.81 20.68
C PHE A 678 17.78 -1.84 20.24
N PHE A 679 19.04 -1.44 20.05
CA PHE A 679 20.10 -2.38 19.62
C PHE A 679 20.37 -3.48 20.64
N ILE A 680 20.33 -3.15 21.94
CA ILE A 680 20.49 -4.14 23.02
C ILE A 680 19.36 -5.15 23.02
N ASN A 681 18.11 -4.69 22.92
CA ASN A 681 16.94 -5.57 22.90
C ASN A 681 16.93 -6.51 21.69
N ASN A 682 17.59 -6.13 20.60
CA ASN A 682 17.70 -6.92 19.38
C ASN A 682 19.06 -7.64 19.22
N ALA A 683 19.89 -7.66 20.27
CA ALA A 683 21.23 -8.28 20.26
C ALA A 683 22.14 -7.82 19.10
N VAL A 684 22.03 -6.55 18.70
CA VAL A 684 22.81 -5.97 17.60
C VAL A 684 24.08 -5.31 18.15
N LEU A 685 25.23 -5.55 17.51
CA LEU A 685 26.50 -4.91 17.88
C LEU A 685 26.56 -3.47 17.37
N PHE A 686 26.92 -2.53 18.26
CA PHE A 686 27.02 -1.11 17.93
C PHE A 686 28.19 -0.43 18.67
N THR A 687 28.65 0.71 18.14
CA THR A 687 29.74 1.50 18.75
C THR A 687 29.27 2.45 19.84
N ASP A 688 30.16 2.75 20.80
CA ASP A 688 29.89 3.70 21.87
C ASP A 688 29.89 5.16 21.37
N ILE A 689 29.29 6.05 22.18
CA ILE A 689 29.24 7.48 21.91
C ILE A 689 30.65 8.07 21.71
N GLY A 690 30.85 8.77 20.59
CA GLY A 690 32.11 9.45 20.28
C GLY A 690 33.27 8.53 19.87
N GLN A 691 33.04 7.22 19.70
CA GLN A 691 34.07 6.29 19.25
C GLN A 691 34.47 6.51 17.79
N ARG A 692 33.56 7.06 16.97
CA ARG A 692 33.78 7.37 15.56
C ARG A 692 33.46 8.83 15.26
N THR A 693 34.15 9.37 14.27
CA THR A 693 33.96 10.75 13.78
C THR A 693 33.09 10.80 12.52
N ASP A 694 32.98 9.69 11.79
CA ASP A 694 32.28 9.59 10.51
C ASP A 694 30.81 9.19 10.63
N CYS A 695 30.37 8.71 11.80
CA CYS A 695 28.96 8.47 12.13
C CYS A 695 28.76 8.58 13.64
N ASP A 696 27.51 8.65 14.08
CA ASP A 696 27.18 8.70 15.51
C ASP A 696 27.11 7.29 16.12
N ILE A 697 26.59 6.31 15.36
CA ILE A 697 26.58 4.89 15.73
C ILE A 697 26.90 4.05 14.49
N LEU A 698 27.95 3.23 14.55
CA LEU A 698 28.16 2.15 13.58
C LEU A 698 27.53 0.88 14.11
N VAL A 699 26.69 0.28 13.30
CA VAL A 699 25.96 -0.95 13.60
C VAL A 699 26.43 -2.02 12.63
N ASN A 700 26.77 -3.21 13.13
CA ASN A 700 26.96 -4.38 12.26
C ASN A 700 25.72 -5.25 12.37
N TYR A 701 24.94 -5.30 11.29
CA TYR A 701 23.71 -6.06 11.22
C TYR A 701 23.77 -6.99 10.00
N ARG A 702 23.70 -8.30 10.24
CA ARG A 702 23.74 -9.35 9.21
C ARG A 702 24.95 -9.24 8.25
N GLY A 703 26.11 -8.80 8.76
CA GLY A 703 27.33 -8.65 7.97
C GLY A 703 27.45 -7.33 7.21
N GLU A 704 26.42 -6.47 7.24
CA GLU A 704 26.46 -5.13 6.67
C GLU A 704 26.79 -4.08 7.75
N ASN A 705 27.64 -3.12 7.37
CA ASN A 705 27.94 -1.94 8.18
C ASN A 705 26.90 -0.85 7.92
N ILE A 706 26.09 -0.55 8.94
CA ILE A 706 25.08 0.49 8.92
C ILE A 706 25.58 1.70 9.72
N TYR A 707 25.65 2.85 9.06
CA TYR A 707 26.13 4.10 9.62
C TYR A 707 24.94 4.97 10.03
N VAL A 708 24.69 5.09 11.33
CA VAL A 708 23.57 5.85 11.88
C VAL A 708 24.04 7.25 12.27
N HIS A 709 23.27 8.24 11.85
CA HIS A 709 23.50 9.66 12.08
C HIS A 709 22.27 10.26 12.76
N ILE A 710 22.45 10.90 13.91
CA ILE A 710 21.36 11.57 14.64
C ILE A 710 21.21 12.98 14.06
N TYR A 711 20.00 13.33 13.64
CA TYR A 711 19.75 14.62 13.02
C TYR A 711 19.79 15.76 14.06
N GLU A 712 20.77 16.66 13.92
CA GLU A 712 20.89 17.90 14.72
C GLU A 712 21.05 19.15 13.82
N GLY A 713 20.96 19.00 12.50
CA GLY A 713 21.13 20.07 11.51
C GLY A 713 21.93 19.64 10.28
N GLU A 714 22.30 20.61 9.44
CA GLU A 714 22.94 20.37 8.13
C GLU A 714 24.31 19.67 8.22
N GLN A 715 25.02 19.81 9.35
CA GLN A 715 26.28 19.09 9.57
C GLN A 715 26.08 17.57 9.60
N THR A 716 24.93 17.09 10.08
CA THR A 716 24.58 15.66 10.04
C THR A 716 24.46 15.19 8.59
N ILE A 717 23.83 15.98 7.72
CA ILE A 717 23.69 15.66 6.29
C ILE A 717 25.05 15.54 5.63
N THR A 718 25.94 16.50 5.91
CA THR A 718 27.30 16.50 5.35
C THR A 718 28.08 15.24 5.78
N ARG A 719 28.00 14.86 7.06
CA ARG A 719 28.63 13.61 7.56
C ARG A 719 28.02 12.37 6.91
N ALA A 720 26.70 12.31 6.78
CA ALA A 720 26.00 11.20 6.13
C ALA A 720 26.41 11.04 4.66
N LEU A 721 26.53 12.14 3.91
CA LEU A 721 27.02 12.13 2.52
C LEU A 721 28.46 11.66 2.40
N LEU A 722 29.35 12.04 3.32
CA LEU A 722 30.73 11.56 3.34
C LEU A 722 30.82 10.06 3.66
N ALA A 723 29.93 9.56 4.52
CA ALA A 723 29.84 8.15 4.90
C ALA A 723 29.05 7.28 3.90
N ALA A 724 28.27 7.88 2.99
CA ALA A 724 27.48 7.20 1.96
C ALA A 724 28.32 6.27 1.06
N ARG A 725 29.62 6.56 0.90
CA ARG A 725 30.55 5.72 0.13
C ARG A 725 31.03 4.46 0.85
N LYS A 726 30.83 4.37 2.17
CA LYS A 726 31.36 3.28 3.01
C LYS A 726 30.33 2.19 3.31
N GLY A 727 29.03 2.48 3.17
CA GLY A 727 27.94 1.55 3.46
C GLY A 727 26.59 2.25 3.49
N ARG A 728 25.58 1.57 4.05
CA ARG A 728 24.22 2.13 4.16
C ARG A 728 24.14 3.10 5.32
N ASN A 729 23.57 4.28 5.09
CA ASN A 729 23.50 5.36 6.06
C ASN A 729 22.06 5.62 6.46
N TYR A 730 21.81 5.80 7.75
CA TYR A 730 20.49 6.14 8.29
C TYR A 730 20.59 7.50 8.97
N ILE A 731 19.74 8.44 8.55
CA ILE A 731 19.56 9.71 9.26
C ILE A 731 18.32 9.55 10.14
N VAL A 732 18.51 9.57 11.46
CA VAL A 732 17.48 9.33 12.46
C VAL A 732 16.97 10.66 12.99
N PHE A 733 15.68 10.90 12.77
CA PHE A 733 14.89 12.00 13.31
C PHE A 733 14.24 11.60 14.62
N GLU A 734 13.85 12.60 15.41
CA GLU A 734 13.21 12.36 16.71
C GLU A 734 11.82 11.73 16.54
N SER A 735 11.02 12.29 15.63
CA SER A 735 9.65 11.85 15.38
C SER A 735 9.33 11.82 13.88
N ALA A 736 8.20 11.21 13.53
CA ALA A 736 7.71 11.15 12.16
C ALA A 736 7.38 12.55 11.60
N GLU A 737 6.86 13.45 12.45
CA GLU A 737 6.52 14.81 12.07
C GLU A 737 7.75 15.63 11.70
N GLU A 738 8.85 15.50 12.46
CA GLU A 738 10.10 16.19 12.15
C GLU A 738 10.71 15.67 10.85
N MET A 739 10.68 14.36 10.64
CA MET A 739 11.13 13.74 9.39
C MET A 739 10.31 14.26 8.20
N ALA A 740 8.98 14.31 8.30
CA ALA A 740 8.10 14.81 7.25
C ALA A 740 8.29 16.33 6.99
N GLU A 741 8.55 17.12 8.03
CA GLU A 741 8.92 18.53 7.87
C GLU A 741 10.27 18.68 7.15
N PHE A 742 11.25 17.86 7.51
CA PHE A 742 12.55 17.83 6.85
C PHE A 742 12.42 17.44 5.37
N GLU A 743 11.63 16.41 5.05
CA GLU A 743 11.38 15.98 3.67
C GLU A 743 10.70 17.07 2.84
N ARG A 744 9.72 17.79 3.40
CA ARG A 744 9.10 18.94 2.73
C ARG A 744 10.12 20.05 2.44
N LYS A 745 10.97 20.37 3.41
CA LYS A 745 12.08 21.34 3.23
C LYS A 745 13.09 20.86 2.20
N LEU A 746 13.42 19.57 2.23
CA LEU A 746 14.34 18.95 1.29
C LEU A 746 13.77 19.03 -0.14
N ALA A 747 12.50 18.67 -0.34
CA ALA A 747 11.80 18.74 -1.62
C ALA A 747 11.84 20.16 -2.20
N ALA A 748 11.55 21.18 -1.39
CA ALA A 748 11.58 22.58 -1.79
C ALA A 748 12.99 23.19 -1.97
N SER A 749 14.03 22.58 -1.38
CA SER A 749 15.40 23.10 -1.44
C SER A 749 16.15 22.66 -2.72
N ALA A 750 16.80 23.64 -3.36
CA ALA A 750 17.66 23.45 -4.53
C ALA A 750 19.17 23.62 -4.22
N THR A 751 19.57 23.60 -2.94
CA THR A 751 20.99 23.71 -2.59
C THR A 751 21.77 22.46 -3.03
N ARG A 752 23.07 22.62 -3.33
CA ARG A 752 23.94 21.50 -3.72
C ARG A 752 23.92 20.36 -2.69
N LEU A 753 23.85 20.69 -1.40
CA LEU A 753 23.76 19.71 -0.32
C LEU A 753 22.44 18.92 -0.39
N SER A 754 21.32 19.61 -0.59
CA SER A 754 20.00 19.00 -0.74
C SER A 754 19.89 18.12 -1.99
N VAL A 755 20.46 18.56 -3.12
CA VAL A 755 20.50 17.77 -4.36
C VAL A 755 21.32 16.50 -4.18
N ASN A 756 22.53 16.59 -3.60
CA ASN A 756 23.35 15.42 -3.33
C ASN A 756 22.65 14.44 -2.36
N LEU A 757 21.96 14.95 -1.34
CA LEU A 757 21.18 14.13 -0.42
C LEU A 757 20.05 13.39 -1.14
N LYS A 758 19.27 14.08 -1.98
CA LYS A 758 18.23 13.46 -2.81
C LYS A 758 18.81 12.35 -3.70
N MET A 759 19.92 12.60 -4.39
CA MET A 759 20.57 11.58 -5.23
C MET A 759 21.03 10.35 -4.43
N GLU A 760 21.62 10.52 -3.24
CA GLU A 760 22.04 9.40 -2.40
C GLU A 760 20.84 8.68 -1.74
N MET A 761 19.71 9.37 -1.55
CA MET A 761 18.44 8.76 -1.14
C MET A 761 17.82 7.93 -2.27
N ASP A 762 17.78 8.46 -3.50
CA ASP A 762 17.29 7.74 -4.69
C ASP A 762 18.12 6.47 -4.95
N ASN A 763 19.43 6.55 -4.72
CA ASN A 763 20.36 5.40 -4.78
C ASN A 763 20.27 4.46 -3.55
N ARG A 764 19.35 4.71 -2.60
CA ARG A 764 19.15 3.94 -1.36
C ARG A 764 20.41 3.80 -0.48
N ARG A 765 21.36 4.72 -0.62
CA ARG A 765 22.57 4.77 0.22
C ARG A 765 22.35 5.55 1.50
N ILE A 766 21.45 6.53 1.48
CA ILE A 766 20.96 7.25 2.66
C ILE A 766 19.46 6.98 2.81
N ILE A 767 19.05 6.58 4.01
CA ILE A 767 17.65 6.34 4.37
C ILE A 767 17.29 7.30 5.50
N LEU A 768 16.17 8.02 5.33
CA LEU A 768 15.59 8.82 6.40
C LEU A 768 14.68 7.93 7.25
N THR A 769 14.77 8.04 8.56
CA THR A 769 13.91 7.30 9.51
C THR A 769 13.73 8.11 10.77
N HIS A 770 12.73 7.78 11.59
CA HIS A 770 12.65 8.28 12.96
C HIS A 770 12.93 7.16 13.98
N VAL A 771 13.07 7.52 15.26
CA VAL A 771 13.44 6.61 16.36
C VAL A 771 12.52 5.38 16.41
N ASP A 772 11.20 5.57 16.35
CA ASP A 772 10.23 4.47 16.47
C ASP A 772 10.18 3.55 15.23
N ALA A 773 10.39 4.09 14.03
CA ALA A 773 10.35 3.31 12.78
C ALA A 773 11.64 2.54 12.53
N LEU A 774 12.76 2.94 13.13
CA LEU A 774 14.04 2.27 12.89
C LEU A 774 13.97 0.77 13.24
N GLY A 775 13.16 0.41 14.24
CA GLY A 775 12.95 -0.98 14.62
C GLY A 775 12.20 -1.80 13.57
N VAL A 776 11.22 -1.20 12.92
CA VAL A 776 10.49 -1.82 11.82
C VAL A 776 11.40 -1.95 10.60
N LEU A 777 12.24 -0.96 10.30
CA LEU A 777 13.13 -0.99 9.14
C LEU A 777 14.24 -2.03 9.27
N LEU A 778 14.82 -2.21 10.45
CA LEU A 778 15.80 -3.26 10.69
C LEU A 778 15.16 -4.66 10.79
N GLY A 779 13.86 -4.74 11.08
CA GLY A 779 13.08 -5.99 11.08
C GLY A 779 12.48 -6.38 9.72
N ARG A 780 12.11 -5.41 8.87
CA ARG A 780 11.48 -5.60 7.54
C ARG A 780 12.46 -5.64 6.37
N ALA A 781 13.75 -5.37 6.57
CA ALA A 781 14.77 -5.61 5.54
C ALA A 781 15.11 -7.11 5.39
N GLY A 782 14.10 -7.98 5.47
CA GLY A 782 14.20 -9.43 5.44
C GLY A 782 13.00 -10.05 4.75
#